data_AF-A0A182M664-F1
#
_entry.id   AF-A0A182M664-F1
#
_cell.length_a   1.000
_cell.length_b   1.000
_cell.length_c   1.000
_cell.angle_alpha   90.00
_cell.angle_beta   90.00
_cell.angle_gamma   90.00
#
_symmetry.space_group_name_H-M   'P 1'
#
loop_
_entity.id
_entity.type
_entity.pdbx_description
1 polymer ?
#
loop_
_entity_poly.entity_id
_entity_poly.type
_entity_poly.pdbx_seq_one_letter_code
_entity_poly.pdbx_strand_id
1 'polypeptide(L)'
;MSNTSESEQEEALPDNSHKKGKRKHTNDHDTDQPDSKKPHETGAEAGSFANFSEKSVRIMQQMGYKAGTGLGKSGQGRVDLIETSSQKGRSGLGMKLNELNTAAEQWDGTAEELQIPEVNTWLKNANAEADDPGITREQLDAWIKVGPRKMVISDEHKYCEPEVLLQILESKSVFDNLGADDMRKARSKSNPFELIKSNIFINRAAVKMANMDSMFDFMFTKPIDQAGKPLVKENDLFYFADVCAGPGGFSEYVLWRNGWRAKGFGFTLKGACDFRLDDFTAGSPETFDAYYGPKEDGNIFDPANIEGFSEYVMTQTETGVHLMMADGGFSVEGQENQQEILSKQLYLCQIIVALAIVRPEGHFVMKVFDLFTPFSVGLIYLAYRCFREISICKPNSSRPANSERYLVCKWKLPKTDLIQRHLEDVNREMFNSSKKNIDTLELVSEEVLQADSAFFKYICNSNNTIGANQITALLKIAAYCKNRDLAETRQMEVKQKCLTLWKLPDGIRKFANKGDPDQYVMKLYKEWNSLTKEVCQVEKKLQNPDLKMCFPSAYDWCFVPIGNAENKGKNIRTILLGKGGKEVYKFDPKQCSWLPMTEVAIELPQGTIIYGEIVRELQGQGKSQIVINTLHIIDGLLLGGENIRKLPLRQRMARCQQFAKALNKPLKGINAECTNGSAVTVQIRAKKLYDLCDIENIFFKSLETYNLKTGPPRLGYRLRNVIDADRFYVPYGLLFLKEIKPDYLKSLSTKWNMFYYYHIKTKVSKYPEQFENHEAETMAMFEETFHSRLLWKWEILTQVNPDVTEDRSSDSVCRADFKQYLQTNYGQSVN
;
A
#
# COMPACT_ATOMS: atom_id res chain seq x y z
N MET A 1 18.88 15.88 -17.54
CA MET A 1 19.80 15.05 -18.32
C MET A 1 19.10 13.75 -18.58
N SER A 2 18.68 13.54 -19.82
CA SER A 2 17.99 12.34 -20.29
C SER A 2 19.04 11.30 -20.65
N ASN A 3 19.30 10.35 -19.75
CA ASN A 3 20.02 9.13 -20.08
C ASN A 3 19.16 7.94 -19.67
N THR A 4 19.03 7.05 -20.63
CA THR A 4 18.26 5.82 -20.71
C THR A 4 18.48 4.90 -19.51
N SER A 5 17.37 4.53 -18.87
CA SER A 5 17.28 3.54 -17.81
C SER A 5 17.19 2.13 -18.40
N GLU A 6 18.27 1.35 -18.32
CA GLU A 6 18.14 -0.10 -18.22
C GLU A 6 18.09 -0.43 -16.73
N SER A 7 16.88 -0.72 -16.26
CA SER A 7 16.64 -1.40 -15.00
C SER A 7 17.44 -2.70 -14.96
N GLU A 8 17.96 -3.09 -13.79
CA GLU A 8 18.34 -4.48 -13.52
C GLU A 8 17.20 -5.40 -14.01
N GLN A 9 17.40 -6.02 -15.17
CA GLN A 9 16.46 -6.98 -15.75
C GLN A 9 16.45 -8.22 -14.85
N GLU A 10 15.43 -8.37 -14.01
CA GLU A 10 14.91 -9.69 -13.65
C GLU A 10 13.92 -10.08 -14.77
N GLU A 11 14.42 -10.86 -15.73
CA GLU A 11 13.66 -11.33 -16.89
C GLU A 11 12.42 -12.13 -16.45
N ALA A 12 11.26 -11.67 -16.92
CA ALA A 12 10.05 -12.47 -17.00
C ALA A 12 10.28 -13.62 -17.99
N LEU A 13 10.01 -14.85 -17.54
CA LEU A 13 9.95 -16.02 -18.41
C LEU A 13 8.92 -15.76 -19.54
N PRO A 14 9.27 -15.96 -20.83
CA PRO A 14 8.32 -15.77 -21.90
C PRO A 14 7.27 -16.89 -21.91
N ASP A 15 6.01 -16.46 -21.84
CA ASP A 15 4.80 -17.22 -22.08
C ASP A 15 4.80 -17.75 -23.53
N ASN A 16 4.98 -19.05 -23.70
CA ASN A 16 4.99 -19.72 -25.00
C ASN A 16 3.70 -20.52 -25.16
N SER A 17 2.60 -19.84 -25.51
CA SER A 17 1.38 -20.47 -25.99
C SER A 17 1.27 -20.40 -27.53
N HIS A 18 1.20 -21.59 -28.11
CA HIS A 18 0.65 -21.94 -29.43
C HIS A 18 1.39 -21.53 -30.73
N LYS A 19 2.23 -22.44 -31.23
CA LYS A 19 2.16 -22.88 -32.65
C LYS A 19 2.19 -24.41 -32.76
N LYS A 20 1.20 -24.94 -33.48
CA LYS A 20 0.92 -26.34 -33.77
C LYS A 20 2.08 -27.02 -34.53
N GLY A 21 2.51 -28.19 -34.06
CA GLY A 21 3.36 -29.12 -34.81
C GLY A 21 3.13 -30.56 -34.33
N LYS A 22 2.48 -31.37 -35.15
CA LYS A 22 2.13 -32.79 -34.90
C LYS A 22 3.38 -33.66 -34.73
N ARG A 23 3.38 -34.59 -33.75
CA ARG A 23 3.89 -35.96 -33.91
C ARG A 23 3.45 -36.89 -32.76
N LYS A 24 3.21 -38.15 -33.13
CA LYS A 24 2.54 -39.25 -32.39
C LYS A 24 3.54 -40.11 -31.58
N HIS A 25 3.10 -40.53 -30.39
CA HIS A 25 3.18 -41.86 -29.71
C HIS A 25 4.51 -42.66 -29.66
N THR A 26 5.03 -42.93 -28.44
CA THR A 26 5.00 -44.21 -27.63
C THR A 26 6.27 -45.06 -27.85
N ASN A 27 6.91 -45.77 -26.91
CA ASN A 27 6.64 -46.18 -25.52
C ASN A 27 7.95 -46.77 -24.90
N ASP A 28 8.05 -46.71 -23.56
CA ASP A 28 8.46 -47.75 -22.57
C ASP A 28 9.85 -48.43 -22.65
N HIS A 29 10.70 -48.29 -21.61
CA HIS A 29 10.89 -49.15 -20.40
C HIS A 29 11.52 -50.54 -20.75
N ASP A 30 12.62 -51.04 -20.15
CA ASP A 30 12.79 -51.31 -18.72
C ASP A 30 14.21 -51.85 -18.33
N THR A 31 14.58 -51.57 -17.06
CA THR A 31 15.24 -52.38 -15.98
C THR A 31 16.63 -53.06 -16.05
N ASP A 32 17.53 -52.59 -15.16
CA ASP A 32 18.28 -53.23 -14.04
C ASP A 32 18.93 -54.64 -14.06
N GLN A 33 20.26 -54.65 -13.76
CA GLN A 33 21.15 -55.39 -12.81
C GLN A 33 20.81 -56.82 -12.28
N PRO A 34 21.75 -57.69 -11.75
CA PRO A 34 22.85 -57.38 -10.78
C PRO A 34 24.11 -58.33 -10.73
N ASP A 35 24.93 -58.20 -9.64
CA ASP A 35 25.91 -59.13 -8.99
C ASP A 35 27.39 -59.19 -9.46
N SER A 36 28.44 -59.52 -8.66
CA SER A 36 28.80 -59.46 -7.22
C SER A 36 30.31 -59.87 -7.00
N LYS A 37 30.92 -59.44 -5.87
CA LYS A 37 32.08 -60.00 -5.09
C LYS A 37 33.59 -59.86 -5.50
N LYS A 38 34.42 -59.55 -4.47
CA LYS A 38 35.91 -59.34 -4.40
C LYS A 38 36.72 -60.65 -4.13
N PRO A 39 38.08 -60.67 -4.21
CA PRO A 39 38.96 -60.51 -3.01
C PRO A 39 40.39 -59.87 -3.22
N HIS A 40 41.13 -59.70 -2.10
CA HIS A 40 42.41 -59.01 -1.79
C HIS A 40 43.73 -59.58 -2.38
N GLU A 41 44.80 -58.75 -2.59
CA GLU A 41 46.09 -58.70 -1.83
C GLU A 41 47.24 -57.83 -2.47
N THR A 42 47.93 -57.08 -1.58
CA THR A 42 49.35 -56.61 -1.48
C THR A 42 50.16 -55.93 -2.63
N GLY A 43 50.43 -54.62 -2.47
CA GLY A 43 51.78 -54.01 -2.23
C GLY A 43 52.81 -53.80 -3.37
N ALA A 44 52.98 -52.55 -3.84
CA ALA A 44 54.27 -51.81 -3.99
C ALA A 44 54.07 -50.47 -4.73
N GLU A 45 54.64 -49.38 -4.21
CA GLU A 45 54.53 -48.00 -4.72
C GLU A 45 55.42 -47.72 -5.95
N ALA A 46 54.88 -47.04 -6.98
CA ALA A 46 55.55 -46.00 -7.77
C ALA A 46 54.58 -45.27 -8.74
N GLY A 47 54.22 -44.02 -8.40
CA GLY A 47 54.16 -42.88 -9.33
C GLY A 47 53.05 -42.73 -10.41
N SER A 48 52.18 -41.72 -10.21
CA SER A 48 51.57 -40.83 -11.23
C SER A 48 50.33 -41.24 -12.05
N PHE A 49 49.83 -42.49 -12.05
CA PHE A 49 48.66 -42.85 -12.89
C PHE A 49 47.52 -43.60 -12.18
N ALA A 50 47.45 -43.56 -10.84
CA ALA A 50 46.46 -44.31 -10.04
C ALA A 50 44.97 -43.94 -10.32
N ASN A 51 44.70 -42.84 -11.03
CA ASN A 51 43.34 -42.36 -11.31
C ASN A 51 42.80 -42.73 -12.72
N PHE A 52 43.52 -43.53 -13.51
CA PHE A 52 43.07 -43.92 -14.84
C PHE A 52 42.45 -45.33 -14.86
N SER A 53 41.38 -45.51 -15.63
CA SER A 53 40.79 -46.84 -15.83
C SER A 53 41.80 -47.77 -16.52
N GLU A 54 41.75 -49.07 -16.21
CA GLU A 54 42.62 -50.09 -16.79
C GLU A 54 42.57 -50.10 -18.33
N LYS A 55 41.41 -49.75 -18.89
CA LYS A 55 41.17 -49.62 -20.34
C LYS A 55 41.92 -48.43 -20.93
N SER A 56 41.97 -47.30 -20.21
CA SER A 56 42.71 -46.10 -20.61
C SER A 56 44.22 -46.36 -20.64
N VAL A 57 44.74 -47.10 -19.66
CA VAL A 57 46.17 -47.45 -19.58
C VAL A 57 46.60 -48.36 -20.74
N ARG A 58 45.78 -49.36 -21.10
CA ARG A 58 46.05 -50.22 -22.27
C ARG A 58 46.06 -49.45 -23.59
N ILE A 59 45.15 -48.49 -23.77
CA ILE A 59 45.12 -47.65 -24.98
C ILE A 59 46.38 -46.77 -25.06
N MET A 60 46.80 -46.18 -23.93
CA MET A 60 48.03 -45.37 -23.88
C MET A 60 49.27 -46.21 -24.22
N GLN A 61 49.37 -47.44 -23.70
CA GLN A 61 50.48 -48.35 -24.03
C GLN A 61 50.49 -48.75 -25.51
N GLN A 62 49.31 -49.03 -26.11
CA GLN A 62 49.20 -49.32 -27.55
C GLN A 62 49.61 -48.13 -28.44
N MET A 63 49.48 -46.90 -27.92
CA MET A 63 49.91 -45.67 -28.58
C MET A 63 51.37 -45.29 -28.30
N GLY A 64 52.14 -46.18 -27.65
CA GLY A 64 53.58 -46.04 -27.43
C GLY A 64 53.99 -45.37 -26.12
N TYR A 65 53.08 -45.21 -25.15
CA TYR A 65 53.40 -44.67 -23.82
C TYR A 65 54.29 -45.63 -23.02
N LYS A 66 55.38 -45.10 -22.42
CA LYS A 66 56.21 -45.78 -21.43
C LYS A 66 56.15 -45.01 -20.11
N ALA A 67 55.99 -45.71 -18.99
CA ALA A 67 55.88 -45.11 -17.66
C ALA A 67 57.08 -44.19 -17.37
N GLY A 68 56.80 -42.94 -16.95
CA GLY A 68 57.82 -41.93 -16.67
C GLY A 68 58.31 -41.12 -17.88
N THR A 69 57.73 -41.31 -19.08
CA THR A 69 58.08 -40.54 -20.29
C THR A 69 56.84 -39.94 -20.95
N GLY A 70 56.99 -38.80 -21.62
CA GLY A 70 55.87 -38.14 -22.28
C GLY A 70 55.44 -38.83 -23.57
N LEU A 71 54.15 -38.72 -23.92
CA LEU A 71 53.59 -39.35 -25.13
C LEU A 71 54.27 -38.84 -26.43
N GLY A 72 54.78 -39.74 -27.27
CA GLY A 72 55.37 -39.41 -28.59
C GLY A 72 56.55 -40.30 -28.98
N LYS A 73 56.89 -40.37 -30.27
CA LYS A 73 57.90 -41.29 -30.82
C LYS A 73 59.30 -41.18 -30.17
N SER A 74 59.63 -40.00 -29.61
CA SER A 74 60.90 -39.74 -28.92
C SER A 74 60.74 -39.34 -27.44
N GLY A 75 59.57 -39.61 -26.81
CA GLY A 75 59.33 -39.25 -25.41
C GLY A 75 59.11 -37.75 -25.14
N GLN A 76 58.89 -36.96 -26.20
CA GLN A 76 58.81 -35.49 -26.19
C GLN A 76 57.46 -34.91 -25.71
N GLY A 77 56.51 -35.76 -25.32
CA GLY A 77 55.26 -35.30 -24.72
C GLY A 77 55.49 -34.76 -23.30
N ARG A 78 54.46 -34.15 -22.72
CA ARG A 78 54.50 -33.72 -21.32
C ARG A 78 54.44 -34.96 -20.41
N VAL A 79 55.30 -35.01 -19.38
CA VAL A 79 55.36 -36.12 -18.40
C VAL A 79 54.36 -35.89 -17.27
N ASP A 80 54.12 -34.62 -16.92
CA ASP A 80 53.17 -34.23 -15.89
C ASP A 80 51.74 -34.18 -16.43
N LEU A 81 50.79 -34.54 -15.56
CA LEU A 81 49.36 -34.31 -15.81
C LEU A 81 49.14 -32.84 -16.22
N ILE A 82 48.37 -32.63 -17.28
CA ILE A 82 47.87 -31.29 -17.60
C ILE A 82 47.02 -30.89 -16.40
N GLU A 83 47.48 -29.89 -15.63
CA GLU A 83 46.68 -29.30 -14.57
C GLU A 83 45.29 -28.98 -15.14
N THR A 84 44.27 -29.55 -14.52
CA THR A 84 42.89 -29.26 -14.89
C THR A 84 42.70 -27.76 -14.82
N SER A 85 42.30 -27.18 -15.95
CA SER A 85 42.06 -25.75 -16.10
C SER A 85 41.37 -25.18 -14.87
N SER A 86 42.02 -24.25 -14.16
CA SER A 86 41.44 -23.49 -13.02
C SER A 86 40.43 -22.42 -13.47
N GLN A 87 39.96 -22.54 -14.72
CA GLN A 87 39.20 -21.56 -15.47
C GLN A 87 37.75 -21.52 -14.98
N LYS A 88 37.42 -20.40 -14.33
CA LYS A 88 36.09 -20.10 -13.81
C LYS A 88 35.34 -19.24 -14.83
N GLY A 89 34.30 -19.79 -15.46
CA GLY A 89 33.36 -19.05 -16.31
C GLY A 89 33.85 -18.73 -17.73
N ARG A 90 33.11 -17.85 -18.43
CA ARG A 90 33.43 -17.32 -19.79
C ARG A 90 34.50 -16.20 -19.78
N SER A 91 35.13 -15.99 -18.64
CA SER A 91 36.27 -15.08 -18.47
C SER A 91 37.38 -15.50 -19.44
N GLY A 92 37.89 -14.57 -20.25
CA GLY A 92 38.88 -14.85 -21.29
C GLY A 92 40.11 -15.63 -20.78
N LEU A 93 40.82 -16.31 -21.69
CA LEU A 93 42.05 -17.02 -21.35
C LEU A 93 43.03 -16.07 -20.60
N GLY A 94 43.32 -16.38 -19.32
CA GLY A 94 44.36 -15.72 -18.54
C GLY A 94 43.94 -14.90 -17.32
N MET A 95 42.65 -14.72 -17.01
CA MET A 95 42.23 -13.99 -15.80
C MET A 95 42.47 -14.79 -14.50
N LYS A 96 43.39 -14.31 -13.66
CA LYS A 96 43.63 -14.86 -12.31
C LYS A 96 42.73 -14.15 -11.27
N LEU A 97 41.76 -14.86 -10.70
CA LEU A 97 40.86 -14.38 -9.64
C LEU A 97 41.52 -14.45 -8.24
N ASN A 98 42.71 -13.87 -8.09
CA ASN A 98 43.50 -13.97 -6.85
C ASN A 98 42.81 -13.27 -5.66
N GLU A 99 42.19 -12.12 -5.89
CA GLU A 99 41.49 -11.33 -4.86
C GLU A 99 40.25 -12.08 -4.33
N LEU A 100 39.43 -12.64 -5.22
CA LEU A 100 38.28 -13.48 -4.85
C LEU A 100 38.69 -14.70 -4.03
N ASN A 101 39.80 -15.35 -4.39
CA ASN A 101 40.27 -16.52 -3.67
C ASN A 101 40.73 -16.16 -2.24
N THR A 102 41.37 -15.00 -2.09
CA THR A 102 41.85 -14.47 -0.80
C THR A 102 40.67 -14.11 0.09
N ALA A 103 39.69 -13.37 -0.41
CA ALA A 103 38.47 -13.02 0.33
C ALA A 103 37.68 -14.28 0.76
N ALA A 104 37.59 -15.28 -0.12
CA ALA A 104 36.94 -16.55 0.21
C ALA A 104 37.64 -17.34 1.33
N GLU A 105 38.96 -17.18 1.51
CA GLU A 105 39.72 -17.85 2.58
C GLU A 105 39.58 -17.15 3.94
N GLN A 106 39.18 -15.88 3.94
CA GLN A 106 38.88 -15.11 5.15
C GLN A 106 37.48 -15.39 5.71
N TRP A 107 36.62 -16.10 4.97
CA TRP A 107 35.28 -16.40 5.44
C TRP A 107 35.29 -17.44 6.57
N ASP A 108 34.78 -17.04 7.74
CA ASP A 108 34.47 -17.91 8.86
C ASP A 108 32.95 -18.11 8.97
N GLY A 109 32.51 -19.36 8.78
CA GLY A 109 31.10 -19.74 8.88
C GLY A 109 30.51 -19.63 10.29
N THR A 110 31.35 -19.56 11.33
CA THR A 110 30.92 -19.42 12.73
C THR A 110 30.66 -17.97 13.13
N ALA A 111 31.16 -17.01 12.36
CA ALA A 111 30.99 -15.57 12.62
C ALA A 111 29.60 -15.03 12.26
N GLU A 112 28.77 -15.79 11.53
CA GLU A 112 27.41 -15.37 11.15
C GLU A 112 26.38 -15.76 12.21
N GLU A 113 25.90 -14.78 12.97
CA GLU A 113 24.78 -14.95 13.89
C GLU A 113 23.46 -14.48 13.27
N LEU A 114 22.49 -15.39 13.15
CA LEU A 114 21.15 -15.07 12.66
C LEU A 114 20.23 -14.68 13.82
N GLN A 115 19.86 -13.40 13.89
CA GLN A 115 18.94 -12.88 14.89
C GLN A 115 17.51 -12.83 14.34
N ILE A 116 16.62 -13.68 14.87
CA ILE A 116 15.20 -13.73 14.54
C ILE A 116 14.42 -13.90 15.86
N PRO A 117 13.71 -12.88 16.38
CA PRO A 117 13.55 -11.55 15.81
C PRO A 117 14.85 -10.73 15.81
N GLU A 118 14.92 -9.74 14.93
CA GLU A 118 15.99 -8.75 14.90
C GLU A 118 16.02 -7.90 16.17
N VAL A 119 17.22 -7.55 16.63
CA VAL A 119 17.39 -6.57 17.71
C VAL A 119 17.27 -5.16 17.15
N ASN A 120 16.39 -4.34 17.73
CA ASN A 120 16.27 -2.92 17.42
C ASN A 120 16.79 -2.05 18.58
N THR A 121 17.54 -0.99 18.24
CA THR A 121 18.05 -0.03 19.22
C THR A 121 17.48 1.35 18.91
N TRP A 122 16.66 1.85 19.83
CA TRP A 122 16.08 3.19 19.77
C TRP A 122 17.02 4.23 20.38
N LEU A 123 17.27 5.30 19.65
CA LEU A 123 17.84 6.53 20.18
C LEU A 123 16.69 7.48 20.56
N LYS A 124 16.61 7.84 21.84
CA LYS A 124 15.61 8.78 22.36
C LYS A 124 16.10 10.21 22.23
N ASN A 125 15.24 11.10 21.73
CA ASN A 125 15.52 12.52 21.65
C ASN A 125 15.35 13.16 23.03
N ALA A 126 16.46 13.56 23.64
CA ALA A 126 16.47 14.17 24.96
C ALA A 126 15.68 15.50 25.03
N ASN A 127 15.45 16.16 23.89
CA ASN A 127 14.69 17.42 23.82
C ASN A 127 13.20 17.21 23.51
N ALA A 128 12.75 15.97 23.32
CA ALA A 128 11.38 15.67 22.89
C ALA A 128 10.29 16.13 23.89
N GLU A 129 10.61 16.23 25.19
CA GLU A 129 9.66 16.68 26.22
C GLU A 129 9.20 18.13 26.04
N ALA A 130 9.97 18.93 25.30
CA ALA A 130 9.60 20.33 25.00
C ALA A 130 8.61 20.45 23.82
N ASP A 131 8.25 19.33 23.16
CA ASP A 131 7.48 19.30 21.92
C ASP A 131 8.07 20.21 20.81
N ASP A 132 9.37 20.45 20.88
CA ASP A 132 10.11 21.40 20.06
C ASP A 132 11.49 20.83 19.76
N PRO A 133 11.96 20.90 18.50
CA PRO A 133 13.32 20.49 18.18
C PRO A 133 14.40 21.24 18.96
N GLY A 134 14.16 22.47 19.43
CA GLY A 134 15.12 23.24 20.23
C GLY A 134 16.32 23.75 19.42
N ILE A 135 16.11 24.10 18.16
CA ILE A 135 17.13 24.61 17.23
C ILE A 135 16.60 25.90 16.61
N THR A 136 17.45 26.94 16.58
CA THR A 136 17.13 28.25 15.99
C THR A 136 17.57 28.35 14.53
N ARG A 137 17.06 29.35 13.80
CA ARG A 137 17.42 29.55 12.38
C ARG A 137 18.89 29.94 12.26
N GLU A 138 19.34 30.80 13.16
CA GLU A 138 20.71 31.30 13.23
C GLU A 138 21.71 30.15 13.44
N GLN A 139 21.36 29.16 14.27
CA GLN A 139 22.16 27.96 14.46
C GLN A 139 22.24 27.12 13.18
N LEU A 140 21.09 26.84 12.55
CA LEU A 140 21.04 26.06 11.31
C LEU A 140 21.88 26.70 10.20
N ASP A 141 21.75 28.01 10.00
CA ASP A 141 22.48 28.74 8.97
C ASP A 141 23.99 28.80 9.28
N ALA A 142 24.38 28.85 10.57
CA ALA A 142 25.79 28.83 10.99
C ALA A 142 26.46 27.46 10.81
N TRP A 143 25.70 26.37 10.78
CA TRP A 143 26.25 25.01 10.67
C TRP A 143 26.52 24.56 9.24
N ILE A 144 25.87 25.16 8.25
CA ILE A 144 26.03 24.76 6.85
C ILE A 144 27.47 25.02 6.39
N LYS A 145 28.06 24.02 5.75
CA LYS A 145 29.33 24.15 5.05
C LYS A 145 29.17 23.83 3.58
N VAL A 146 29.47 24.80 2.73
CA VAL A 146 29.49 24.65 1.27
C VAL A 146 30.94 24.62 0.79
N GLY A 147 31.24 23.74 -0.15
CA GLY A 147 32.60 23.57 -0.68
C GLY A 147 32.62 22.91 -2.05
N PRO A 148 33.82 22.57 -2.57
CA PRO A 148 33.95 21.82 -3.81
C PRO A 148 33.36 20.42 -3.66
N ARG A 149 32.73 19.90 -4.72
CA ARG A 149 32.11 18.56 -4.71
C ARG A 149 33.17 17.50 -4.40
N LYS A 150 32.92 16.69 -3.38
CA LYS A 150 33.76 15.55 -2.96
C LYS A 150 33.09 14.24 -3.35
N MET A 151 33.79 13.42 -4.15
CA MET A 151 33.33 12.08 -4.60
C MET A 151 34.13 10.93 -3.97
N VAL A 152 35.00 11.23 -3.01
CA VAL A 152 35.86 10.26 -2.33
C VAL A 152 35.18 9.84 -1.04
N ILE A 153 34.97 8.54 -0.87
CA ILE A 153 34.35 7.94 0.33
C ILE A 153 35.38 7.32 1.29
N SER A 154 36.60 7.00 0.80
CA SER A 154 37.60 6.22 1.54
C SER A 154 38.18 6.93 2.76
N ASP A 155 38.02 8.24 2.86
CA ASP A 155 38.47 9.07 3.99
C ASP A 155 37.31 9.52 4.91
N GLU A 156 36.08 9.04 4.68
CA GLU A 156 34.89 9.37 5.47
C GLU A 156 34.73 8.49 6.72
N HIS A 157 35.82 8.30 7.49
CA HIS A 157 35.83 7.43 8.67
C HIS A 157 35.48 8.17 9.98
N LYS A 158 34.84 9.35 9.93
CA LYS A 158 34.55 10.14 11.15
C LYS A 158 33.49 9.48 12.05
N TYR A 159 32.61 8.69 11.45
CA TYR A 159 31.46 8.06 12.12
C TYR A 159 31.50 6.54 12.01
N CYS A 160 32.68 5.96 11.82
CA CYS A 160 32.94 4.52 11.84
C CYS A 160 34.41 4.26 12.15
N GLU A 161 34.75 3.02 12.49
CA GLU A 161 36.15 2.62 12.59
C GLU A 161 36.80 2.60 11.20
N PRO A 162 38.00 3.20 11.02
CA PRO A 162 38.68 3.25 9.73
C PRO A 162 38.87 1.86 9.09
N GLU A 163 39.17 0.85 9.90
CA GLU A 163 39.35 -0.54 9.45
C GLU A 163 38.06 -1.13 8.87
N VAL A 164 36.90 -0.81 9.46
CA VAL A 164 35.60 -1.28 8.98
C VAL A 164 35.28 -0.68 7.62
N LEU A 165 35.49 0.64 7.45
CA LEU A 165 35.27 1.31 6.16
C LEU A 165 36.17 0.73 5.07
N LEU A 166 37.46 0.59 5.34
CA LEU A 166 38.43 0.03 4.39
C LEU A 166 38.03 -1.39 3.97
N GLN A 167 37.72 -2.27 4.92
CA GLN A 167 37.33 -3.65 4.62
C GLN A 167 36.02 -3.75 3.82
N ILE A 168 35.03 -2.89 4.07
CA ILE A 168 33.81 -2.84 3.25
C ILE A 168 34.16 -2.50 1.81
N LEU A 169 34.96 -1.46 1.60
CA LEU A 169 35.34 -0.99 0.26
C LEU A 169 36.12 -2.06 -0.50
N GLU A 170 37.12 -2.67 0.14
CA GLU A 170 37.91 -3.76 -0.42
C GLU A 170 37.02 -4.97 -0.76
N SER A 171 36.15 -5.38 0.17
CA SER A 171 35.26 -6.54 -0.01
C SER A 171 34.22 -6.33 -1.11
N LYS A 172 33.76 -5.10 -1.34
CA LYS A 172 32.88 -4.76 -2.47
C LYS A 172 33.62 -4.88 -3.80
N SER A 173 34.83 -4.34 -3.88
CA SER A 173 35.62 -4.33 -5.13
C SER A 173 36.11 -5.70 -5.60
N VAL A 174 36.15 -6.70 -4.72
CA VAL A 174 36.42 -8.11 -5.09
C VAL A 174 35.49 -8.62 -6.20
N PHE A 175 34.29 -8.05 -6.31
CA PHE A 175 33.28 -8.48 -7.27
C PHE A 175 33.32 -7.75 -8.62
N ASP A 176 34.13 -6.69 -8.76
CA ASP A 176 34.19 -5.84 -9.96
C ASP A 176 34.57 -6.63 -11.23
N ASN A 177 35.36 -7.69 -11.04
CA ASN A 177 35.84 -8.56 -12.13
C ASN A 177 35.05 -9.88 -12.26
N LEU A 178 33.97 -10.07 -11.50
CA LEU A 178 33.16 -11.29 -11.53
C LEU A 178 31.97 -11.12 -12.48
N GLY A 179 31.63 -12.18 -13.23
CA GLY A 179 30.41 -12.18 -14.03
C GLY A 179 29.16 -12.03 -13.15
N ALA A 180 28.26 -11.10 -13.50
CA ALA A 180 27.05 -10.78 -12.74
C ALA A 180 26.19 -12.03 -12.41
N ASP A 181 26.12 -13.01 -13.32
CA ASP A 181 25.38 -14.26 -13.10
C ASP A 181 25.94 -15.13 -11.98
N ASP A 182 27.26 -15.24 -11.90
CA ASP A 182 27.90 -16.06 -10.86
C ASP A 182 27.72 -15.40 -9.48
N MET A 183 27.84 -14.07 -9.41
CA MET A 183 27.54 -13.30 -8.19
C MET A 183 26.08 -13.49 -7.76
N ARG A 184 25.12 -13.37 -8.69
CA ARG A 184 23.68 -13.53 -8.39
C ARG A 184 23.36 -14.93 -7.86
N LYS A 185 23.96 -15.98 -8.44
CA LYS A 185 23.77 -17.37 -7.99
C LYS A 185 24.38 -17.60 -6.60
N ALA A 186 25.62 -17.16 -6.37
CA ALA A 186 26.30 -17.29 -5.09
C ALA A 186 25.55 -16.54 -3.98
N ARG A 187 25.10 -15.30 -4.25
CA ARG A 187 24.28 -14.49 -3.34
C ARG A 187 22.97 -15.20 -2.97
N SER A 188 22.27 -15.77 -3.96
CA SER A 188 20.99 -16.45 -3.71
C SER A 188 21.17 -17.74 -2.90
N LYS A 189 22.29 -18.45 -3.10
CA LYS A 189 22.62 -19.66 -2.35
C LYS A 189 23.11 -19.39 -0.93
N SER A 190 23.81 -18.28 -0.70
CA SER A 190 24.42 -17.93 0.59
C SER A 190 23.47 -17.19 1.53
N ASN A 191 22.49 -16.45 1.00
CA ASN A 191 21.55 -15.68 1.82
C ASN A 191 20.52 -16.59 2.53
N PRO A 192 20.49 -16.63 3.88
CA PRO A 192 19.52 -17.45 4.63
C PRO A 192 18.05 -17.06 4.39
N PHE A 193 17.78 -15.82 3.98
CA PHE A 193 16.43 -15.28 3.82
C PHE A 193 15.89 -15.35 2.38
N GLU A 194 16.68 -15.85 1.41
CA GLU A 194 16.36 -15.71 -0.02
C GLU A 194 15.06 -16.43 -0.44
N LEU A 195 14.67 -17.52 0.24
CA LEU A 195 13.45 -18.29 -0.10
C LEU A 195 12.14 -17.56 0.20
N ILE A 196 12.17 -16.46 0.98
CA ILE A 196 10.98 -15.66 1.25
C ILE A 196 10.54 -14.91 -0.02
N LYS A 197 11.50 -14.45 -0.83
CA LYS A 197 11.28 -13.70 -2.08
C LYS A 197 10.27 -12.57 -1.87
N SER A 198 9.31 -12.40 -2.79
CA SER A 198 8.23 -11.41 -2.69
C SER A 198 6.97 -11.95 -2.00
N ASN A 199 6.96 -13.22 -1.57
CA ASN A 199 5.77 -13.89 -1.05
C ASN A 199 4.55 -13.70 -2.01
N ILE A 200 3.43 -13.15 -1.51
CA ILE A 200 2.20 -12.87 -2.28
C ILE A 200 2.23 -11.52 -3.01
N PHE A 201 3.27 -10.71 -2.84
CA PHE A 201 3.32 -9.32 -3.30
C PHE A 201 4.04 -9.15 -4.64
N ILE A 202 3.90 -7.95 -5.23
CA ILE A 202 4.50 -7.53 -6.50
C ILE A 202 6.02 -7.66 -6.51
N ASN A 203 6.67 -7.33 -5.39
CA ASN A 203 8.12 -7.37 -5.26
C ASN A 203 8.56 -7.60 -3.80
N ARG A 204 9.87 -7.73 -3.58
CA ARG A 204 10.45 -7.95 -2.24
C ARG A 204 10.31 -6.75 -1.30
N ALA A 205 10.10 -5.54 -1.82
CA ALA A 205 9.99 -4.35 -0.98
C ALA A 205 8.79 -4.46 -0.02
N ALA A 206 7.68 -5.03 -0.47
CA ALA A 206 6.52 -5.33 0.38
C ALA A 206 6.89 -6.20 1.59
N VAL A 207 7.74 -7.21 1.38
CA VAL A 207 8.24 -8.09 2.45
C VAL A 207 9.16 -7.33 3.42
N LYS A 208 9.93 -6.35 2.94
CA LYS A 208 10.71 -5.46 3.81
C LYS A 208 9.83 -4.65 4.74
N MET A 209 8.73 -4.09 4.24
CA MET A 209 7.76 -3.42 5.11
C MET A 209 7.09 -4.38 6.08
N ALA A 210 6.73 -5.60 5.65
CA ALA A 210 6.17 -6.60 6.55
C ALA A 210 7.12 -6.97 7.70
N ASN A 211 8.40 -7.14 7.36
CA ASN A 211 9.45 -7.42 8.32
C ASN A 211 9.64 -6.26 9.29
N MET A 212 9.78 -5.03 8.80
CA MET A 212 9.98 -3.86 9.66
C MET A 212 8.74 -3.57 10.51
N ASP A 213 7.53 -3.68 9.95
CA ASP A 213 6.29 -3.53 10.72
C ASP A 213 6.23 -4.53 11.85
N SER A 214 6.61 -5.80 11.63
CA SER A 214 6.73 -6.78 12.71
C SER A 214 7.85 -6.46 13.71
N MET A 215 9.00 -5.94 13.26
CA MET A 215 10.15 -5.58 14.10
C MET A 215 9.84 -4.40 15.04
N PHE A 216 8.89 -3.55 14.67
CA PHE A 216 8.47 -2.38 15.43
C PHE A 216 7.03 -2.51 15.93
N ASP A 217 6.66 -3.71 16.40
CA ASP A 217 5.37 -4.01 17.07
C ASP A 217 4.12 -3.59 16.29
N PHE A 218 4.18 -3.68 14.97
CA PHE A 218 3.15 -3.28 14.01
C PHE A 218 2.80 -1.77 14.06
N MET A 219 3.71 -0.91 14.53
CA MET A 219 3.43 0.53 14.66
C MET A 219 3.12 1.22 13.33
N PHE A 220 3.57 0.67 12.19
CA PHE A 220 3.29 1.28 10.89
C PHE A 220 1.84 1.03 10.45
N THR A 221 1.32 -0.19 10.66
CA THR A 221 -0.07 -0.54 10.26
C THR A 221 -1.09 -0.33 11.37
N LYS A 222 -0.65 -0.27 12.62
CA LYS A 222 -1.46 -0.06 13.83
C LYS A 222 -0.80 0.98 14.74
N PRO A 223 -0.71 2.24 14.29
CA PRO A 223 -0.04 3.29 15.05
C PRO A 223 -0.76 3.56 16.38
N ILE A 224 0.02 3.77 17.43
CA ILE A 224 -0.44 4.08 18.78
C ILE A 224 0.23 5.36 19.29
N ASP A 225 -0.47 6.10 20.14
CA ASP A 225 0.09 7.24 20.86
C ASP A 225 1.05 6.77 21.96
N GLN A 226 1.67 7.72 22.67
CA GLN A 226 2.59 7.41 23.77
C GLN A 226 1.91 6.71 24.96
N ALA A 227 0.59 6.89 25.11
CA ALA A 227 -0.21 6.23 26.13
C ALA A 227 -0.67 4.82 25.72
N GLY A 228 -0.28 4.36 24.53
CA GLY A 228 -0.64 3.05 23.98
C GLY A 228 -2.04 2.97 23.39
N LYS A 229 -2.71 4.11 23.15
CA LYS A 229 -4.04 4.15 22.51
C LYS A 229 -3.89 4.21 20.99
N PRO A 230 -4.78 3.55 20.23
CA PRO A 230 -4.77 3.65 18.78
C PRO A 230 -4.90 5.09 18.28
N LEU A 231 -4.01 5.51 17.37
CA LEU A 231 -4.09 6.81 16.71
C LEU A 231 -5.24 6.88 15.69
N VAL A 232 -5.68 5.73 15.17
CA VAL A 232 -6.81 5.62 14.24
C VAL A 232 -8.05 5.17 15.01
N LYS A 233 -9.07 6.03 15.08
CA LYS A 233 -10.37 5.69 15.66
C LYS A 233 -11.16 4.78 14.72
N GLU A 234 -12.15 4.09 15.25
CA GLU A 234 -12.92 3.06 14.52
C GLU A 234 -13.57 3.56 13.22
N ASN A 235 -14.07 4.80 13.20
CA ASN A 235 -14.73 5.41 12.04
C ASN A 235 -13.80 6.30 11.21
N ASP A 236 -12.51 6.39 11.57
CA ASP A 236 -11.51 7.17 10.85
C ASP A 236 -10.71 6.29 9.89
N LEU A 237 -10.00 6.93 8.95
CA LEU A 237 -9.12 6.24 8.01
C LEU A 237 -7.69 6.27 8.48
N PHE A 238 -6.96 5.18 8.23
CA PHE A 238 -5.52 5.18 8.32
C PHE A 238 -4.93 5.82 7.06
N TYR A 239 -4.43 7.05 7.18
CA TYR A 239 -3.73 7.75 6.11
C TYR A 239 -2.25 7.44 6.07
N PHE A 240 -1.72 7.12 4.89
CA PHE A 240 -0.28 6.94 4.67
C PHE A 240 0.19 7.59 3.36
N ALA A 241 1.50 7.84 3.24
CA ALA A 241 2.15 8.27 2.01
C ALA A 241 3.31 7.32 1.64
N ASP A 242 3.54 7.13 0.34
CA ASP A 242 4.60 6.28 -0.20
C ASP A 242 5.35 7.04 -1.31
N VAL A 243 6.60 7.42 -1.03
CA VAL A 243 7.37 8.36 -1.85
C VAL A 243 8.63 7.68 -2.42
N CYS A 244 8.92 7.98 -3.69
CA CYS A 244 9.96 7.32 -4.49
C CYS A 244 9.80 5.79 -4.51
N ALA A 245 8.55 5.33 -4.66
CA ALA A 245 8.16 3.97 -4.30
C ALA A 245 7.67 3.10 -5.45
N GLY A 246 7.80 3.52 -6.71
CA GLY A 246 7.43 2.66 -7.84
C GLY A 246 8.19 1.32 -7.81
N PRO A 247 7.53 0.17 -8.03
CA PRO A 247 6.15 -0.01 -8.51
C PRO A 247 5.06 -0.04 -7.42
N GLY A 248 5.39 0.16 -6.14
CA GLY A 248 4.41 0.31 -5.04
C GLY A 248 4.39 -0.83 -4.02
N GLY A 249 5.49 -1.58 -3.85
CA GLY A 249 5.52 -2.74 -2.94
C GLY A 249 5.19 -2.40 -1.48
N PHE A 250 5.68 -1.27 -0.97
CA PHE A 250 5.39 -0.81 0.39
C PHE A 250 3.89 -0.53 0.56
N SER A 251 3.30 0.22 -0.38
CA SER A 251 1.86 0.45 -0.46
C SER A 251 1.04 -0.84 -0.53
N GLU A 252 1.43 -1.83 -1.35
CA GLU A 252 0.69 -3.09 -1.44
C GLU A 252 0.62 -3.82 -0.10
N TYR A 253 1.73 -3.83 0.67
CA TYR A 253 1.74 -4.40 2.02
C TYR A 253 0.76 -3.69 2.97
N VAL A 254 0.83 -2.36 3.03
CA VAL A 254 -0.04 -1.55 3.90
C VAL A 254 -1.51 -1.74 3.54
N LEU A 255 -1.84 -1.71 2.25
CA LEU A 255 -3.20 -1.91 1.75
C LEU A 255 -3.68 -3.36 1.94
N TRP A 256 -2.80 -4.35 1.90
CA TRP A 256 -3.15 -5.74 2.24
C TRP A 256 -3.46 -5.89 3.73
N ARG A 257 -2.67 -5.26 4.61
CA ARG A 257 -2.85 -5.37 6.06
C ARG A 257 -4.08 -4.61 6.57
N ASN A 258 -4.35 -3.42 6.01
CA ASN A 258 -5.41 -2.53 6.48
C ASN A 258 -6.66 -2.53 5.58
N GLY A 259 -6.58 -3.15 4.40
CA GLY A 259 -7.67 -3.19 3.43
C GLY A 259 -8.09 -1.79 2.98
N TRP A 260 -9.39 -1.65 2.70
CA TRP A 260 -10.00 -0.38 2.28
C TRP A 260 -10.02 0.70 3.38
N ARG A 261 -9.72 0.35 4.64
CA ARG A 261 -9.68 1.30 5.76
C ARG A 261 -8.42 2.17 5.75
N ALA A 262 -7.50 1.93 4.82
CA ALA A 262 -6.34 2.76 4.57
C ALA A 262 -6.52 3.61 3.30
N LYS A 263 -6.09 4.88 3.37
CA LYS A 263 -5.99 5.80 2.22
C LYS A 263 -4.54 6.18 2.01
N GLY A 264 -4.01 5.82 0.84
CA GLY A 264 -2.61 6.05 0.48
C GLY A 264 -2.43 7.17 -0.55
N PHE A 265 -1.32 7.89 -0.43
CA PHE A 265 -0.88 8.90 -1.39
C PHE A 265 0.51 8.57 -1.93
N GLY A 266 0.63 8.47 -3.25
CA GLY A 266 1.86 8.08 -3.92
C GLY A 266 2.54 9.24 -4.62
N PHE A 267 3.88 9.30 -4.54
CA PHE A 267 4.69 10.23 -5.32
C PHE A 267 5.96 9.54 -5.82
N THR A 268 6.11 9.34 -7.13
CA THR A 268 7.28 8.68 -7.74
C THR A 268 7.52 9.20 -9.15
N LEU A 269 8.73 9.02 -9.69
CA LEU A 269 9.05 9.35 -11.08
C LEU A 269 8.15 8.56 -12.05
N LYS A 270 7.63 9.24 -13.08
CA LYS A 270 6.90 8.57 -14.17
C LYS A 270 7.80 7.67 -15.03
N GLY A 271 7.17 6.80 -15.81
CA GLY A 271 7.85 5.93 -16.78
C GLY A 271 8.27 4.60 -16.15
N ALA A 272 9.53 4.21 -16.29
CA ALA A 272 10.00 2.91 -15.83
C ALA A 272 9.89 2.71 -14.30
N CYS A 273 9.90 3.81 -13.54
CA CYS A 273 9.84 3.85 -12.08
C CYS A 273 8.44 4.21 -11.54
N ASP A 274 7.41 4.08 -12.38
CA ASP A 274 6.04 4.44 -12.01
C ASP A 274 5.36 3.35 -11.17
N PHE A 275 4.28 3.72 -10.48
CA PHE A 275 3.41 2.78 -9.78
C PHE A 275 2.74 1.80 -10.76
N ARG A 276 2.65 0.53 -10.36
CA ARG A 276 1.92 -0.50 -11.10
C ARG A 276 0.73 -0.97 -10.28
N LEU A 277 -0.25 -0.09 -10.09
CA LEU A 277 -1.41 -0.35 -9.24
C LEU A 277 -2.28 -1.50 -9.76
N ASP A 278 -2.39 -1.65 -11.09
CA ASP A 278 -3.12 -2.75 -11.74
C ASP A 278 -2.47 -4.13 -11.48
N ASP A 279 -1.18 -4.14 -11.10
CA ASP A 279 -0.43 -5.34 -10.78
C ASP A 279 -0.58 -5.75 -9.30
N PHE A 280 -1.25 -4.96 -8.46
CA PHE A 280 -1.47 -5.30 -7.05
C PHE A 280 -2.41 -6.50 -6.94
N THR A 281 -1.99 -7.54 -6.24
CA THR A 281 -2.76 -8.79 -6.09
C THR A 281 -3.25 -9.01 -4.66
N ALA A 282 -2.60 -8.39 -3.67
CA ALA A 282 -2.90 -8.59 -2.26
C ALA A 282 -3.69 -7.41 -1.64
N GLY A 283 -3.43 -6.17 -2.06
CA GLY A 283 -4.03 -4.96 -1.49
C GLY A 283 -5.29 -4.46 -2.21
N SER A 284 -5.90 -3.39 -1.67
CA SER A 284 -6.97 -2.60 -2.32
C SER A 284 -6.38 -1.34 -2.98
N PRO A 285 -5.86 -1.41 -4.21
CA PRO A 285 -5.23 -0.25 -4.87
C PRO A 285 -6.19 0.92 -5.14
N GLU A 286 -7.51 0.69 -5.07
CA GLU A 286 -8.53 1.70 -5.33
C GLU A 286 -8.53 2.82 -4.29
N THR A 287 -8.04 2.55 -3.07
CA THR A 287 -7.87 3.56 -2.01
C THR A 287 -6.49 4.23 -2.04
N PHE A 288 -5.68 4.00 -3.08
CA PHE A 288 -4.41 4.68 -3.32
C PHE A 288 -4.56 5.73 -4.44
N ASP A 289 -3.98 6.91 -4.26
CA ASP A 289 -3.94 7.95 -5.30
C ASP A 289 -2.50 8.40 -5.58
N ALA A 290 -2.08 8.27 -6.84
CA ALA A 290 -0.77 8.71 -7.31
C ALA A 290 -0.85 10.16 -7.82
N TYR A 291 0.06 10.99 -7.32
CA TYR A 291 0.23 12.39 -7.66
C TYR A 291 1.68 12.65 -8.10
N TYR A 292 1.87 13.44 -9.15
CA TYR A 292 3.18 13.59 -9.82
C TYR A 292 3.71 15.02 -9.82
N GLY A 293 3.15 15.89 -8.96
CA GLY A 293 3.51 17.29 -8.92
C GLY A 293 2.85 18.11 -10.03
N PRO A 294 2.89 19.45 -9.95
CA PRO A 294 2.36 20.35 -10.98
C PRO A 294 3.06 20.19 -12.34
N LYS A 295 4.27 19.62 -12.36
CA LYS A 295 5.01 19.31 -13.60
C LYS A 295 4.70 17.94 -14.18
N GLU A 296 3.89 17.14 -13.48
CA GLU A 296 3.44 15.83 -13.93
C GLU A 296 4.60 14.85 -14.28
N ASP A 297 5.75 14.96 -13.61
CA ASP A 297 6.93 14.12 -13.82
C ASP A 297 7.32 13.26 -12.60
N GLY A 298 6.84 13.64 -11.39
CA GLY A 298 7.16 12.96 -10.14
C GLY A 298 8.61 13.16 -9.67
N ASN A 299 9.30 14.19 -10.13
CA ASN A 299 10.67 14.46 -9.72
C ASN A 299 10.71 15.09 -8.32
N ILE A 300 11.16 14.31 -7.32
CA ILE A 300 11.22 14.75 -5.92
C ILE A 300 12.27 15.85 -5.67
N PHE A 301 13.26 16.02 -6.55
CA PHE A 301 14.28 17.06 -6.35
C PHE A 301 13.72 18.46 -6.62
N ASP A 302 12.63 18.56 -7.39
CA ASP A 302 12.05 19.83 -7.79
C ASP A 302 11.22 20.44 -6.65
N PRO A 303 11.57 21.64 -6.13
CA PRO A 303 10.83 22.26 -5.04
C PRO A 303 9.34 22.45 -5.33
N ALA A 304 8.96 22.72 -6.59
CA ALA A 304 7.55 22.91 -6.94
C ALA A 304 6.74 21.62 -6.84
N ASN A 305 7.39 20.46 -7.06
CA ASN A 305 6.76 19.17 -6.90
C ASN A 305 6.60 18.77 -5.44
N ILE A 306 7.61 19.05 -4.60
CA ILE A 306 7.51 18.85 -3.14
C ILE A 306 6.34 19.67 -2.58
N GLU A 307 6.27 20.96 -2.93
CA GLU A 307 5.19 21.85 -2.48
C GLU A 307 3.82 21.36 -2.95
N GLY A 308 3.67 21.06 -4.24
CA GLY A 308 2.40 20.58 -4.79
C GLY A 308 1.93 19.25 -4.18
N PHE A 309 2.85 18.30 -3.93
CA PHE A 309 2.48 17.04 -3.26
C PHE A 309 2.11 17.28 -1.79
N SER A 310 2.84 18.16 -1.10
CA SER A 310 2.54 18.49 0.30
C SER A 310 1.16 19.13 0.45
N GLU A 311 0.83 20.12 -0.39
CA GLU A 311 -0.50 20.74 -0.43
C GLU A 311 -1.59 19.71 -0.76
N TYR A 312 -1.34 18.84 -1.75
CA TYR A 312 -2.27 17.81 -2.16
C TYR A 312 -2.61 16.82 -1.03
N VAL A 313 -1.62 16.43 -0.21
CA VAL A 313 -1.85 15.55 0.96
C VAL A 313 -2.55 16.31 2.10
N MET A 314 -2.10 17.54 2.39
CA MET A 314 -2.63 18.34 3.49
C MET A 314 -4.07 18.82 3.25
N THR A 315 -4.50 18.99 1.99
CA THR A 315 -5.90 19.33 1.67
C THR A 315 -6.86 18.13 1.81
N GLN A 316 -6.34 16.91 1.77
CA GLN A 316 -7.14 15.68 1.87
C GLN A 316 -7.08 15.01 3.25
N THR A 317 -6.22 15.52 4.13
CA THR A 317 -6.05 15.03 5.49
C THR A 317 -6.27 16.17 6.46
N GLU A 318 -6.76 15.88 7.66
CA GLU A 318 -7.01 16.95 8.64
C GLU A 318 -5.71 17.50 9.24
N THR A 319 -4.72 16.63 9.46
CA THR A 319 -3.46 16.96 10.16
C THR A 319 -2.21 16.36 9.52
N GLY A 320 -2.33 15.79 8.31
CA GLY A 320 -1.27 15.01 7.67
C GLY A 320 -1.46 13.49 7.79
N VAL A 321 -0.52 12.71 7.26
CA VAL A 321 -0.55 11.23 7.25
C VAL A 321 -0.04 10.66 8.57
N HIS A 322 -0.53 9.48 8.96
CA HIS A 322 -0.04 8.74 10.14
C HIS A 322 1.34 8.11 9.88
N LEU A 323 1.59 7.73 8.62
CA LEU A 323 2.82 7.08 8.20
C LEU A 323 3.26 7.67 6.86
N MET A 324 4.53 8.04 6.76
CA MET A 324 5.20 8.17 5.47
C MET A 324 6.26 7.08 5.33
N MET A 325 6.26 6.43 4.17
CA MET A 325 7.29 5.47 3.77
C MET A 325 8.04 6.01 2.56
N ALA A 326 9.33 5.71 2.47
CA ALA A 326 10.14 6.10 1.33
C ALA A 326 11.19 5.02 1.01
N ASP A 327 11.18 4.53 -0.22
CA ASP A 327 12.11 3.48 -0.71
C ASP A 327 12.95 3.98 -1.90
N GLY A 328 13.32 5.26 -1.87
CA GLY A 328 14.05 5.89 -2.97
C GLY A 328 15.44 5.30 -3.20
N GLY A 329 15.75 4.99 -4.45
CA GLY A 329 17.08 4.58 -4.91
C GLY A 329 17.14 4.58 -6.43
N PHE A 330 18.35 4.60 -6.99
CA PHE A 330 18.60 4.53 -8.42
C PHE A 330 19.85 3.70 -8.68
N SER A 331 20.02 3.24 -9.93
CA SER A 331 21.20 2.46 -10.30
C SER A 331 22.47 3.30 -10.18
N VAL A 332 23.49 2.71 -9.56
CA VAL A 332 24.84 3.27 -9.39
C VAL A 332 25.88 2.29 -9.92
N GLU A 333 25.52 1.50 -10.94
CA GLU A 333 26.37 0.47 -11.53
C GLU A 333 27.75 1.02 -11.89
N GLY A 334 28.80 0.36 -11.38
CA GLY A 334 30.20 0.76 -11.53
C GLY A 334 30.66 1.89 -10.59
N GLN A 335 29.79 2.39 -9.71
CA GLN A 335 30.06 3.43 -8.71
C GLN A 335 29.41 3.10 -7.36
N GLU A 336 29.29 1.82 -7.03
CA GLU A 336 28.57 1.31 -5.86
C GLU A 336 29.11 1.89 -4.54
N ASN A 337 30.43 2.11 -4.46
CA ASN A 337 31.08 2.72 -3.31
C ASN A 337 30.71 4.20 -3.11
N GLN A 338 30.19 4.89 -4.13
CA GLN A 338 29.78 6.30 -4.07
C GLN A 338 28.27 6.48 -3.88
N GLN A 339 27.52 5.39 -3.64
CA GLN A 339 26.05 5.41 -3.58
C GLN A 339 25.50 6.41 -2.55
N GLU A 340 26.14 6.54 -1.39
CA GLU A 340 25.75 7.52 -0.36
C GLU A 340 25.83 8.96 -0.89
N ILE A 341 26.98 9.32 -1.47
CA ILE A 341 27.24 10.68 -2.00
C ILE A 341 26.26 11.00 -3.12
N LEU A 342 26.02 10.05 -4.03
CA LEU A 342 25.09 10.22 -5.14
C LEU A 342 23.63 10.36 -4.66
N SER A 343 23.25 9.67 -3.57
CA SER A 343 21.88 9.64 -3.05
C SER A 343 21.58 10.77 -2.06
N LYS A 344 22.54 11.60 -1.69
CA LYS A 344 22.41 12.61 -0.63
C LYS A 344 21.22 13.56 -0.79
N GLN A 345 20.96 14.04 -2.01
CA GLN A 345 19.83 14.94 -2.28
C GLN A 345 18.49 14.19 -2.18
N LEU A 346 18.49 12.89 -2.48
CA LEU A 346 17.31 12.03 -2.35
C LEU A 346 16.95 11.80 -0.90
N TYR A 347 17.92 11.60 -0.02
CA TYR A 347 17.67 11.55 1.43
C TYR A 347 17.07 12.87 1.93
N LEU A 348 17.68 13.99 1.53
CA LEU A 348 17.25 15.33 1.90
C LEU A 348 15.78 15.57 1.52
N CYS A 349 15.42 15.31 0.26
CA CYS A 349 14.06 15.55 -0.24
C CYS A 349 13.02 14.64 0.41
N GLN A 350 13.35 13.37 0.66
CA GLN A 350 12.44 12.45 1.36
C GLN A 350 12.19 12.91 2.82
N ILE A 351 13.19 13.43 3.53
CA ILE A 351 13.00 14.00 4.87
C ILE A 351 12.20 15.30 4.83
N ILE A 352 12.43 16.18 3.84
CA ILE A 352 11.62 17.39 3.67
C ILE A 352 10.14 17.03 3.56
N VAL A 353 9.80 16.10 2.66
CA VAL A 353 8.42 15.63 2.48
C VAL A 353 7.87 15.05 3.79
N ALA A 354 8.66 14.24 4.50
CA ALA A 354 8.24 13.68 5.79
C ALA A 354 7.88 14.75 6.82
N LEU A 355 8.71 15.78 6.94
CA LEU A 355 8.44 16.88 7.88
C LEU A 355 7.21 17.70 7.46
N ALA A 356 6.95 17.82 6.15
CA ALA A 356 5.81 18.55 5.61
C ALA A 356 4.46 17.84 5.77
N ILE A 357 4.40 16.51 5.60
CA ILE A 357 3.12 15.78 5.51
C ILE A 357 2.82 14.84 6.66
N VAL A 358 3.82 14.44 7.46
CA VAL A 358 3.58 13.56 8.61
C VAL A 358 2.96 14.38 9.74
N ARG A 359 1.85 13.87 10.30
CA ARG A 359 1.17 14.51 11.43
C ARG A 359 2.03 14.47 12.70
N PRO A 360 1.79 15.36 13.69
CA PRO A 360 2.32 15.15 15.04
C PRO A 360 1.95 13.75 15.55
N GLU A 361 2.88 13.09 16.24
CA GLU A 361 2.79 11.68 16.65
C GLU A 361 2.77 10.66 15.49
N GLY A 362 2.91 11.10 14.23
CA GLY A 362 3.07 10.18 13.10
C GLY A 362 4.45 9.51 13.04
N HIS A 363 4.57 8.56 12.12
CA HIS A 363 5.78 7.77 11.90
C HIS A 363 6.36 8.01 10.50
N PHE A 364 7.66 7.82 10.37
CA PHE A 364 8.38 7.92 9.10
C PHE A 364 9.38 6.77 8.98
N VAL A 365 9.47 6.17 7.80
CA VAL A 365 10.50 5.17 7.46
C VAL A 365 11.09 5.47 6.10
N MET A 366 12.41 5.46 6.00
CA MET A 366 13.13 5.78 4.77
C MET A 366 14.31 4.85 4.56
N LYS A 367 14.46 4.32 3.35
CA LYS A 367 15.68 3.65 2.92
C LYS A 367 16.84 4.64 2.88
N VAL A 368 17.94 4.24 3.48
CA VAL A 368 19.26 4.87 3.33
C VAL A 368 20.29 3.80 3.00
N PHE A 369 21.44 4.22 2.48
CA PHE A 369 22.57 3.33 2.24
C PHE A 369 23.61 3.50 3.35
N ASP A 370 24.88 3.70 2.98
CA ASP A 370 25.91 4.06 3.94
C ASP A 370 25.62 5.45 4.56
N LEU A 371 26.13 5.67 5.77
CA LEU A 371 25.97 6.89 6.56
C LEU A 371 27.33 7.34 7.13
N PHE A 372 28.33 7.42 6.27
CA PHE A 372 29.71 7.76 6.62
C PHE A 372 29.99 9.26 6.48
N THR A 373 29.27 9.95 5.58
CA THR A 373 29.53 11.36 5.30
C THR A 373 28.93 12.28 6.37
N PRO A 374 29.60 13.41 6.69
CA PRO A 374 29.05 14.46 7.55
C PRO A 374 27.68 14.99 7.09
N PHE A 375 27.44 15.07 5.78
CA PHE A 375 26.15 15.47 5.24
C PHE A 375 25.03 14.52 5.68
N SER A 376 25.20 13.22 5.43
CA SER A 376 24.19 12.21 5.78
C SER A 376 23.96 12.17 7.29
N VAL A 377 25.03 12.14 8.09
CA VAL A 377 24.90 12.10 9.57
C VAL A 377 24.24 13.37 10.11
N GLY A 378 24.59 14.55 9.59
CA GLY A 378 23.91 15.81 9.93
C GLY A 378 22.43 15.79 9.57
N LEU A 379 22.06 15.20 8.43
CA LEU A 379 20.66 15.04 8.03
C LEU A 379 19.90 14.11 8.99
N ILE A 380 20.51 12.97 9.39
CA ILE A 380 19.93 12.06 10.38
C ILE A 380 19.78 12.75 11.75
N TYR A 381 20.74 13.61 12.14
CA TYR A 381 20.64 14.39 13.37
C TYR A 381 19.45 15.35 13.35
N LEU A 382 19.22 16.06 12.24
CA LEU A 382 18.06 16.93 12.10
C LEU A 382 16.75 16.15 12.13
N ALA A 383 16.69 14.97 11.51
CA ALA A 383 15.54 14.07 11.64
C ALA A 383 15.35 13.59 13.10
N TYR A 384 16.42 13.18 13.78
CA TYR A 384 16.41 12.83 15.21
C TYR A 384 15.81 13.94 16.07
N ARG A 385 16.14 15.20 15.80
CA ARG A 385 15.61 16.37 16.53
C ARG A 385 14.14 16.66 16.25
N CYS A 386 13.58 16.12 15.16
CA CYS A 386 12.18 16.29 14.77
C CYS A 386 11.24 15.18 15.25
N PHE A 387 11.76 14.09 15.81
CA PHE A 387 10.98 12.94 16.28
C PHE A 387 11.35 12.61 17.73
N ARG A 388 10.48 11.88 18.43
CA ARG A 388 10.76 11.47 19.80
C ARG A 388 11.80 10.37 19.89
N GLU A 389 11.76 9.42 18.96
CA GLU A 389 12.71 8.32 18.90
C GLU A 389 13.07 8.01 17.45
N ILE A 390 14.33 7.64 17.20
CA ILE A 390 14.77 7.10 15.91
C ILE A 390 15.47 5.75 16.07
N SER A 391 15.44 4.95 15.02
CA SER A 391 16.20 3.71 14.88
C SER A 391 16.81 3.61 13.49
N ILE A 392 18.07 3.21 13.38
CA ILE A 392 18.70 2.76 12.14
C ILE A 392 18.73 1.24 12.18
N CYS A 393 18.07 0.59 11.24
CA CYS A 393 17.96 -0.87 11.21
C CYS A 393 18.21 -1.44 9.82
N LYS A 394 18.72 -2.67 9.76
CA LYS A 394 18.80 -3.47 8.54
C LYS A 394 17.89 -4.71 8.73
N PRO A 395 16.67 -4.71 8.18
CA PRO A 395 15.76 -5.85 8.34
C PRO A 395 16.33 -7.09 7.64
N ASN A 396 16.05 -8.30 8.15
CA ASN A 396 16.54 -9.57 7.60
C ASN A 396 16.10 -9.82 6.14
N SER A 397 14.99 -9.22 5.73
CA SER A 397 14.49 -9.22 4.35
C SER A 397 15.29 -8.32 3.40
N SER A 398 16.16 -7.43 3.91
CA SER A 398 17.18 -6.74 3.13
C SER A 398 18.40 -7.65 2.96
N ARG A 399 19.02 -7.63 1.77
CA ARG A 399 20.15 -8.52 1.48
C ARG A 399 21.35 -8.16 2.38
N PRO A 400 22.01 -9.13 3.01
CA PRO A 400 23.02 -8.85 4.04
C PRO A 400 24.28 -8.16 3.51
N ALA A 401 24.67 -8.43 2.25
CA ALA A 401 25.90 -7.91 1.64
C ALA A 401 25.78 -6.49 1.05
N ASN A 402 24.58 -5.90 0.96
CA ASN A 402 24.42 -4.54 0.45
C ASN A 402 24.42 -3.50 1.59
N SER A 403 24.61 -2.23 1.22
CA SER A 403 24.61 -1.12 2.16
C SER A 403 23.21 -0.62 2.56
N GLU A 404 22.15 -1.21 2.00
CA GLU A 404 20.77 -0.82 2.29
C GLU A 404 20.45 -1.04 3.77
N ARG A 405 19.93 0.01 4.40
CA ARG A 405 19.37 0.04 5.75
C ARG A 405 18.22 1.05 5.78
N TYR A 406 17.56 1.18 6.92
CA TYR A 406 16.38 2.03 7.06
C TYR A 406 16.53 2.94 8.27
N LEU A 407 16.25 4.23 8.08
CA LEU A 407 15.95 5.16 9.15
C LEU A 407 14.46 5.01 9.49
N VAL A 408 14.16 4.78 10.76
CA VAL A 408 12.81 4.69 11.31
C VAL A 408 12.65 5.78 12.35
N CYS A 409 11.68 6.66 12.18
CA CYS A 409 11.39 7.76 13.08
C CYS A 409 10.00 7.61 13.67
N LYS A 410 9.90 7.72 15.00
CA LYS A 410 8.67 7.47 15.76
C LYS A 410 8.21 8.74 16.48
N TRP A 411 6.93 9.06 16.30
CA TRP A 411 6.24 10.19 16.89
C TRP A 411 6.89 11.53 16.54
N LYS A 412 6.50 12.08 15.38
CA LYS A 412 6.92 13.41 14.96
C LYS A 412 6.51 14.48 15.98
N LEU A 413 7.41 15.42 16.26
CA LEU A 413 7.13 16.59 17.10
C LEU A 413 6.27 17.62 16.34
N PRO A 414 5.47 18.45 17.02
CA PRO A 414 4.61 19.42 16.35
C PRO A 414 5.36 20.59 15.70
N LYS A 415 6.45 21.11 16.30
CA LYS A 415 7.13 22.36 15.86
C LYS A 415 8.34 22.13 14.95
N THR A 416 8.19 21.32 13.91
CA THR A 416 9.31 20.94 13.03
C THR A 416 9.49 21.86 11.82
N ASP A 417 8.62 22.86 11.63
CA ASP A 417 8.56 23.69 10.43
C ASP A 417 9.86 24.45 10.14
N LEU A 418 10.58 24.88 11.18
CA LEU A 418 11.81 25.63 11.01
C LEU A 418 12.89 24.80 10.32
N ILE A 419 13.07 23.56 10.78
CA ILE A 419 14.02 22.61 10.19
C ILE A 419 13.56 22.23 8.78
N GLN A 420 12.26 21.98 8.58
CA GLN A 420 11.70 21.72 7.26
C GLN A 420 12.06 22.82 6.26
N ARG A 421 11.74 24.08 6.56
CA ARG A 421 12.01 25.23 5.66
C ARG A 421 13.51 25.42 5.39
N HIS A 422 14.34 25.21 6.41
CA HIS A 422 15.79 25.27 6.21
C HIS A 422 16.29 24.19 5.24
N LEU A 423 15.80 22.95 5.37
CA LEU A 423 16.13 21.88 4.42
C LEU A 423 15.60 22.15 3.01
N GLU A 424 14.42 22.77 2.88
CA GLU A 424 13.88 23.25 1.60
C GLU A 424 14.77 24.29 0.94
N ASP A 425 15.31 25.24 1.72
CA ASP A 425 16.27 26.24 1.24
C ASP A 425 17.56 25.56 0.72
N VAL A 426 18.09 24.60 1.47
CA VAL A 426 19.25 23.80 1.05
C VAL A 426 18.97 23.04 -0.24
N ASN A 427 17.81 22.38 -0.37
CA ASN A 427 17.45 21.65 -1.58
C ASN A 427 17.32 22.60 -2.77
N ARG A 428 16.73 23.79 -2.59
CA ARG A 428 16.60 24.80 -3.65
C ARG A 428 17.97 25.22 -4.18
N GLU A 429 18.93 25.43 -3.30
CA GLU A 429 20.31 25.73 -3.70
C GLU A 429 20.96 24.55 -4.44
N MET A 430 20.86 23.32 -3.92
CA MET A 430 21.39 22.12 -4.57
C MET A 430 20.78 21.87 -5.96
N PHE A 431 19.47 22.08 -6.10
CA PHE A 431 18.74 21.94 -7.35
C PHE A 431 19.21 22.96 -8.39
N ASN A 432 19.32 24.23 -7.99
CA ASN A 432 19.77 25.33 -8.84
C ASN A 432 21.26 25.25 -9.19
N SER A 433 22.09 24.69 -8.31
CA SER A 433 23.54 24.57 -8.47
C SER A 433 23.99 23.23 -9.07
N SER A 434 23.08 22.33 -9.45
CA SER A 434 23.36 20.94 -9.86
C SER A 434 24.49 20.75 -10.90
N LYS A 435 24.76 21.76 -11.73
CA LYS A 435 25.82 21.77 -12.76
C LYS A 435 27.13 22.43 -12.34
N LYS A 436 27.21 23.01 -11.14
CA LYS A 436 28.40 23.69 -10.60
C LYS A 436 29.25 22.67 -9.85
N ASN A 437 30.56 22.92 -9.77
CA ASN A 437 31.47 22.14 -8.92
C ASN A 437 31.42 22.59 -7.45
N ILE A 438 30.23 22.89 -6.94
CA ILE A 438 29.98 23.38 -5.58
C ILE A 438 28.86 22.51 -4.99
N ASP A 439 29.04 22.06 -3.75
CA ASP A 439 28.11 21.17 -3.06
C ASP A 439 28.04 21.51 -1.55
N THR A 440 26.92 21.14 -0.93
CA THR A 440 26.70 21.27 0.53
C THR A 440 27.36 20.09 1.23
N LEU A 441 28.48 20.28 1.90
CA LEU A 441 29.26 19.18 2.49
C LEU A 441 28.79 18.79 3.90
N GLU A 442 28.28 19.76 4.67
CA GLU A 442 27.83 19.56 6.05
C GLU A 442 26.53 20.35 6.27
N LEU A 443 25.55 19.74 6.95
CA LEU A 443 24.30 20.39 7.38
C LEU A 443 24.33 20.80 8.86
N VAL A 444 25.15 20.10 9.66
CA VAL A 444 25.32 20.27 11.09
C VAL A 444 26.82 20.23 11.35
N SER A 445 27.33 21.17 12.15
CA SER A 445 28.77 21.21 12.42
C SER A 445 29.21 20.01 13.24
N GLU A 446 30.46 19.59 13.05
CA GLU A 446 31.04 18.45 13.74
C GLU A 446 31.03 18.62 15.26
N GLU A 447 31.27 19.84 15.76
CA GLU A 447 31.27 20.14 17.19
C GLU A 447 29.90 19.88 17.82
N VAL A 448 28.81 20.20 17.11
CA VAL A 448 27.44 19.96 17.58
C VAL A 448 27.12 18.47 17.60
N LEU A 449 27.52 17.74 16.56
CA LEU A 449 27.31 16.29 16.48
C LEU A 449 28.08 15.55 17.57
N GLN A 450 29.33 15.94 17.84
CA GLN A 450 30.15 15.34 18.90
C GLN A 450 29.67 15.72 20.31
N ALA A 451 29.11 16.93 20.48
CA ALA A 451 28.57 17.38 21.76
C ALA A 451 27.37 16.52 22.21
N ASP A 452 26.53 16.06 21.29
CA ASP A 452 25.51 15.04 21.58
C ASP A 452 26.15 13.64 21.59
N SER A 453 26.79 13.30 22.72
CA SER A 453 27.50 12.03 22.87
C SER A 453 26.63 10.79 22.71
N ALA A 454 25.31 10.90 22.97
CA ALA A 454 24.38 9.78 22.80
C ALA A 454 24.13 9.53 21.32
N PHE A 455 23.84 10.58 20.56
CA PHE A 455 23.69 10.50 19.11
C PHE A 455 24.98 10.05 18.43
N PHE A 456 26.12 10.66 18.75
CA PHE A 456 27.41 10.34 18.13
C PHE A 456 27.78 8.86 18.30
N LYS A 457 27.71 8.35 19.55
CA LYS A 457 27.95 6.93 19.84
C LYS A 457 26.98 6.02 19.13
N TYR A 458 25.70 6.40 19.06
CA TYR A 458 24.67 5.63 18.37
C TYR A 458 25.00 5.45 16.88
N ILE A 459 25.36 6.53 16.18
CA ILE A 459 25.73 6.47 14.76
C ILE A 459 26.99 5.62 14.55
N CYS A 460 28.05 5.84 15.34
CA CYS A 460 29.28 5.06 15.22
C CYS A 460 29.03 3.56 15.44
N ASN A 461 28.30 3.21 16.50
CA ASN A 461 27.97 1.82 16.80
C ASN A 461 27.11 1.19 15.70
N SER A 462 26.12 1.93 15.19
CA SER A 462 25.26 1.48 14.08
C SER A 462 26.10 1.21 12.81
N ASN A 463 26.97 2.15 12.44
CA ASN A 463 27.83 2.01 11.27
C ASN A 463 28.82 0.84 11.40
N ASN A 464 29.47 0.68 12.55
CA ASN A 464 30.41 -0.40 12.80
C ASN A 464 29.72 -1.78 12.81
N THR A 465 28.58 -1.89 13.49
CA THR A 465 27.83 -3.16 13.59
C THR A 465 27.30 -3.61 12.24
N ILE A 466 26.64 -2.70 11.51
CA ILE A 466 26.11 -3.03 10.17
C ILE A 466 27.25 -3.29 9.19
N GLY A 467 28.36 -2.54 9.30
CA GLY A 467 29.56 -2.71 8.50
C GLY A 467 30.22 -4.08 8.68
N ALA A 468 30.42 -4.51 9.93
CA ALA A 468 30.97 -5.82 10.25
C ALA A 468 30.09 -6.96 9.67
N ASN A 469 28.77 -6.86 9.84
CA ASN A 469 27.84 -7.84 9.27
C ASN A 469 27.88 -7.87 7.73
N GLN A 470 28.04 -6.70 7.10
CA GLN A 470 28.19 -6.58 5.66
C GLN A 470 29.48 -7.24 5.16
N ILE A 471 30.61 -7.03 5.85
CA ILE A 471 31.90 -7.68 5.55
C ILE A 471 31.74 -9.20 5.60
N THR A 472 31.21 -9.75 6.70
CA THR A 472 30.97 -11.20 6.83
C THR A 472 30.11 -11.74 5.68
N ALA A 473 29.07 -11.01 5.28
CA ALA A 473 28.21 -11.40 4.18
C ALA A 473 28.89 -11.34 2.80
N LEU A 474 29.73 -10.33 2.55
CA LEU A 474 30.53 -10.22 1.32
C LEU A 474 31.54 -11.36 1.21
N LEU A 475 32.27 -11.65 2.29
CA LEU A 475 33.21 -12.78 2.36
C LEU A 475 32.49 -14.12 2.15
N LYS A 476 31.29 -14.29 2.73
CA LYS A 476 30.44 -15.47 2.50
C LYS A 476 30.06 -15.63 1.03
N ILE A 477 29.69 -14.54 0.34
CA ILE A 477 29.41 -14.60 -1.11
C ILE A 477 30.67 -15.01 -1.88
N ALA A 478 31.84 -14.46 -1.56
CA ALA A 478 33.10 -14.83 -2.20
C ALA A 478 33.40 -16.33 -2.03
N ALA A 479 33.17 -16.88 -0.83
CA ALA A 479 33.30 -18.32 -0.56
C ALA A 479 32.35 -19.18 -1.40
N TYR A 480 31.08 -18.77 -1.55
CA TYR A 480 30.10 -19.46 -2.39
C TYR A 480 30.36 -19.30 -3.89
N CYS A 481 31.01 -18.22 -4.32
CA CYS A 481 31.53 -18.07 -5.68
C CYS A 481 32.69 -19.05 -5.93
N LYS A 482 33.58 -19.23 -4.95
CA LYS A 482 34.73 -20.15 -5.04
C LYS A 482 34.30 -21.61 -5.00
N ASN A 483 33.41 -21.98 -4.08
CA ASN A 483 32.91 -23.34 -3.91
C ASN A 483 31.39 -23.40 -4.16
N ARG A 484 31.01 -23.93 -5.33
CA ARG A 484 29.61 -24.00 -5.77
C ARG A 484 28.79 -25.09 -5.09
N ASP A 485 29.45 -26.00 -4.36
CA ASP A 485 28.83 -27.08 -3.61
C ASP A 485 28.34 -26.62 -2.22
N LEU A 486 28.76 -25.42 -1.79
CA LEU A 486 28.22 -24.79 -0.58
C LEU A 486 26.71 -24.53 -0.75
N ALA A 487 25.98 -24.78 0.34
CA ALA A 487 24.54 -24.58 0.44
C ALA A 487 24.16 -24.05 1.82
N GLU A 488 23.24 -23.09 1.87
CA GLU A 488 22.66 -22.60 3.10
C GLU A 488 21.49 -23.50 3.53
N THR A 489 21.76 -24.43 4.44
CA THR A 489 20.78 -25.46 4.86
C THR A 489 19.61 -24.90 5.67
N ARG A 490 19.77 -23.69 6.25
CA ARG A 490 18.79 -23.06 7.14
C ARG A 490 17.65 -22.34 6.40
N GLN A 491 17.72 -22.17 5.07
CA GLN A 491 16.79 -21.31 4.33
C GLN A 491 15.30 -21.65 4.53
N MET A 492 14.94 -22.94 4.54
CA MET A 492 13.55 -23.37 4.72
C MET A 492 13.03 -23.10 6.13
N GLU A 493 13.86 -23.37 7.16
CA GLU A 493 13.52 -23.10 8.55
C GLU A 493 13.37 -21.59 8.80
N VAL A 494 14.32 -20.80 8.31
CA VAL A 494 14.32 -19.33 8.39
C VAL A 494 13.07 -18.77 7.72
N LYS A 495 12.71 -19.24 6.52
CA LYS A 495 11.47 -18.86 5.83
C LYS A 495 10.26 -19.05 6.74
N GLN A 496 10.08 -20.24 7.32
CA GLN A 496 8.90 -20.53 8.16
C GLN A 496 8.84 -19.68 9.43
N LYS A 497 10.00 -19.48 10.09
CA LYS A 497 10.10 -18.59 11.26
C LYS A 497 9.72 -17.15 10.91
N CYS A 498 10.28 -16.60 9.83
CA CYS A 498 9.99 -15.24 9.37
C CYS A 498 8.52 -15.06 8.97
N LEU A 499 7.94 -15.98 8.19
CA LEU A 499 6.54 -15.89 7.79
C LEU A 499 5.59 -15.89 8.98
N THR A 500 5.86 -16.75 9.98
CA THR A 500 5.08 -16.81 11.22
C THR A 500 5.21 -15.51 12.02
N LEU A 501 6.44 -15.04 12.25
CA LEU A 501 6.73 -13.81 13.00
C LEU A 501 6.06 -12.59 12.35
N TRP A 502 6.24 -12.43 11.04
CA TRP A 502 5.73 -11.28 10.28
C TRP A 502 4.24 -11.40 9.92
N LYS A 503 3.57 -12.48 10.37
CA LYS A 503 2.17 -12.78 10.08
C LYS A 503 1.86 -12.72 8.59
N LEU A 504 2.70 -13.35 7.79
CA LEU A 504 2.54 -13.50 6.34
C LEU A 504 2.08 -14.93 6.02
N PRO A 505 1.21 -15.13 5.02
CA PRO A 505 0.86 -16.47 4.56
C PRO A 505 2.06 -17.14 3.89
N ASP A 506 2.13 -18.48 3.96
CA ASP A 506 3.04 -19.25 3.10
C ASP A 506 2.41 -19.39 1.72
N GLY A 507 2.64 -18.38 0.89
CA GLY A 507 2.05 -18.25 -0.43
C GLY A 507 3.05 -17.77 -1.46
N ILE A 508 2.58 -17.75 -2.70
CA ILE A 508 3.24 -17.09 -3.82
C ILE A 508 2.22 -16.17 -4.47
N ARG A 509 2.71 -15.11 -5.10
CA ARG A 509 1.90 -14.19 -5.89
C ARG A 509 1.07 -14.98 -6.92
N LYS A 510 -0.25 -14.77 -6.91
CA LYS A 510 -1.19 -15.42 -7.82
C LYS A 510 -2.18 -14.39 -8.33
N PHE A 511 -2.26 -14.25 -9.65
CA PHE A 511 -3.38 -13.54 -10.27
C PHE A 511 -4.62 -14.42 -10.14
N ALA A 512 -5.60 -13.97 -9.36
CA ALA A 512 -6.84 -14.70 -9.19
C ALA A 512 -7.67 -14.61 -10.46
N ASN A 513 -7.98 -15.76 -11.10
CA ASN A 513 -9.10 -15.80 -12.03
C ASN A 513 -10.39 -15.70 -11.20
N LYS A 514 -10.98 -14.50 -11.19
CA LYS A 514 -12.18 -14.19 -10.41
C LYS A 514 -13.43 -14.88 -10.98
N GLY A 515 -13.35 -15.41 -12.21
CA GLY A 515 -14.44 -16.10 -12.88
C GLY A 515 -15.63 -15.20 -13.21
N ASP A 516 -16.73 -15.85 -13.57
CA ASP A 516 -18.04 -15.25 -13.80
C ASP A 516 -18.59 -14.59 -12.50
N PRO A 517 -19.26 -13.42 -12.59
CA PRO A 517 -19.76 -12.70 -11.42
C PRO A 517 -20.69 -13.52 -10.52
N ASP A 518 -21.55 -14.38 -11.06
CA ASP A 518 -22.45 -15.21 -10.23
C ASP A 518 -21.65 -16.21 -9.40
N GLN A 519 -20.67 -16.88 -10.01
CA GLN A 519 -19.77 -17.79 -9.29
C GLN A 519 -18.90 -17.06 -8.27
N TYR A 520 -18.44 -15.86 -8.60
CA TYR A 520 -17.64 -15.03 -7.70
C TYR A 520 -18.43 -14.68 -6.43
N VAL A 521 -19.66 -14.21 -6.59
CA VAL A 521 -20.53 -13.84 -5.46
C VAL A 521 -20.84 -15.04 -4.59
N MET A 522 -21.09 -16.23 -5.16
CA MET A 522 -21.32 -17.44 -4.37
C MET A 522 -20.10 -17.85 -3.52
N LYS A 523 -18.88 -17.63 -4.03
CA LYS A 523 -17.64 -17.89 -3.28
C LYS A 523 -17.45 -16.86 -2.16
N LEU A 524 -17.72 -15.60 -2.45
CA LEU A 524 -17.59 -14.49 -1.50
C LEU A 524 -18.65 -14.56 -0.41
N TYR A 525 -19.89 -14.88 -0.78
CA TYR A 525 -21.06 -14.88 0.08
C TYR A 525 -22.00 -16.04 -0.27
N LYS A 526 -21.82 -17.16 0.43
CA LYS A 526 -22.59 -18.40 0.21
C LYS A 526 -24.11 -18.21 0.36
N GLU A 527 -24.53 -17.26 1.19
CA GLU A 527 -25.95 -16.94 1.44
C GLU A 527 -26.56 -16.03 0.35
N TRP A 528 -25.83 -15.65 -0.71
CA TRP A 528 -26.37 -14.77 -1.77
C TRP A 528 -27.67 -15.28 -2.36
N ASN A 529 -27.76 -16.59 -2.65
CA ASN A 529 -28.98 -17.23 -3.16
C ASN A 529 -30.21 -16.99 -2.29
N SER A 530 -30.02 -16.98 -0.97
CA SER A 530 -31.09 -16.73 -0.01
C SER A 530 -31.54 -15.28 -0.05
N LEU A 531 -30.65 -14.35 -0.40
CA LEU A 531 -30.90 -12.91 -0.50
C LEU A 531 -31.43 -12.48 -1.88
N THR A 532 -31.18 -13.27 -2.93
CA THR A 532 -31.58 -12.98 -4.31
C THR A 532 -33.07 -12.63 -4.40
N LYS A 533 -33.91 -13.33 -3.63
CA LYS A 533 -35.36 -13.09 -3.63
C LYS A 533 -35.70 -11.69 -3.12
N GLU A 534 -35.01 -11.22 -2.09
CA GLU A 534 -35.19 -9.95 -1.43
C GLU A 534 -34.67 -8.81 -2.30
N VAL A 535 -33.48 -8.97 -2.92
CA VAL A 535 -32.92 -7.95 -3.82
C VAL A 535 -33.68 -7.82 -5.14
N CYS A 536 -34.41 -8.86 -5.57
CA CYS A 536 -35.29 -8.80 -6.74
C CYS A 536 -36.62 -8.10 -6.47
N GLN A 537 -37.00 -7.86 -5.22
CA GLN A 537 -38.26 -7.17 -4.93
C GLN A 537 -38.18 -5.71 -5.33
N VAL A 538 -39.26 -5.20 -5.91
CA VAL A 538 -39.39 -3.78 -6.27
C VAL A 538 -39.77 -2.99 -5.02
N GLU A 539 -39.20 -1.79 -4.86
CA GLU A 539 -39.62 -0.87 -3.81
C GLU A 539 -41.13 -0.56 -3.88
N LYS A 540 -41.78 -0.46 -2.72
CA LYS A 540 -43.19 -0.09 -2.65
C LYS A 540 -43.32 1.42 -2.84
N LYS A 541 -44.26 1.86 -3.69
CA LYS A 541 -44.57 3.29 -3.86
C LYS A 541 -45.40 3.79 -2.68
N LEU A 542 -45.07 4.96 -2.16
CA LEU A 542 -45.88 5.64 -1.16
C LEU A 542 -47.01 6.42 -1.85
N GLN A 543 -48.21 5.84 -1.84
CA GLN A 543 -49.41 6.37 -2.52
C GLN A 543 -50.59 6.60 -1.57
N ASN A 544 -50.50 6.16 -0.31
CA ASN A 544 -51.56 6.37 0.67
C ASN A 544 -51.32 7.68 1.44
N PRO A 545 -52.22 8.69 1.34
CA PRO A 545 -52.12 9.93 2.11
C PRO A 545 -52.33 9.73 3.62
N ASP A 546 -52.94 8.62 4.07
CA ASP A 546 -52.94 8.24 5.48
C ASP A 546 -51.57 7.67 5.89
N LEU A 547 -50.67 8.59 6.22
CA LEU A 547 -49.30 8.26 6.60
C LEU A 547 -49.20 7.47 7.91
N LYS A 548 -50.24 7.43 8.76
CA LYS A 548 -50.20 6.61 9.98
C LYS A 548 -50.25 5.11 9.65
N MET A 549 -50.91 4.74 8.55
CA MET A 549 -50.90 3.36 8.06
C MET A 549 -49.54 2.96 7.48
N CYS A 550 -48.88 3.88 6.79
CA CYS A 550 -47.55 3.63 6.19
C CYS A 550 -46.44 3.67 7.23
N PHE A 551 -46.54 4.58 8.19
CA PHE A 551 -45.57 4.83 9.25
C PHE A 551 -46.27 4.74 10.61
N PRO A 552 -46.51 3.53 11.16
CA PRO A 552 -47.16 3.39 12.46
C PRO A 552 -46.43 4.15 13.59
N SER A 553 -45.10 4.16 13.53
CA SER A 553 -44.23 5.03 14.32
C SER A 553 -43.26 5.75 13.40
N ALA A 554 -43.12 7.07 13.53
CA ALA A 554 -42.17 7.86 12.77
C ALA A 554 -40.72 7.59 13.22
N TYR A 555 -40.52 7.24 14.49
CA TYR A 555 -39.21 6.94 15.07
C TYR A 555 -38.57 5.66 14.52
N ASP A 556 -39.34 4.83 13.81
CA ASP A 556 -38.84 3.61 13.19
C ASP A 556 -38.14 3.87 11.85
N TRP A 557 -38.33 5.06 11.27
CA TRP A 557 -38.01 5.32 9.88
C TRP A 557 -37.00 6.43 9.72
N CYS A 558 -36.04 6.16 8.85
CA CYS A 558 -35.14 7.14 8.28
C CYS A 558 -35.41 7.27 6.78
N PHE A 559 -34.78 8.24 6.12
CA PHE A 559 -34.85 8.35 4.67
C PHE A 559 -33.57 8.94 4.06
N VAL A 560 -33.44 8.73 2.75
CA VAL A 560 -32.42 9.37 1.92
C VAL A 560 -33.04 10.05 0.69
N PRO A 561 -32.55 11.23 0.28
CA PRO A 561 -32.97 11.87 -0.96
C PRO A 561 -32.39 11.18 -2.19
N ILE A 562 -33.24 10.82 -3.14
CA ILE A 562 -32.88 10.10 -4.37
C ILE A 562 -32.64 11.08 -5.52
N GLY A 563 -31.53 10.92 -6.23
CA GLY A 563 -31.11 11.77 -7.35
C GLY A 563 -31.67 11.38 -8.72
N ASN A 564 -32.32 10.21 -8.82
CA ASN A 564 -32.89 9.68 -10.05
C ASN A 564 -34.42 9.51 -9.99
N ALA A 565 -35.10 9.89 -11.06
CA ALA A 565 -36.53 9.68 -11.21
C ALA A 565 -36.89 8.23 -11.62
N GLU A 566 -36.05 7.60 -12.44
CA GLU A 566 -36.27 6.26 -13.04
C GLU A 566 -34.95 5.56 -13.38
N ASN A 567 -34.94 4.22 -13.31
CA ASN A 567 -33.82 3.37 -13.70
C ASN A 567 -33.77 3.20 -15.23
N LYS A 568 -33.32 4.24 -15.95
CA LYS A 568 -33.20 4.23 -17.42
C LYS A 568 -31.90 4.87 -17.90
N GLY A 569 -31.21 4.20 -18.82
CA GLY A 569 -29.94 4.69 -19.38
C GLY A 569 -28.87 4.83 -18.30
N LYS A 570 -28.31 6.04 -18.16
CA LYS A 570 -27.30 6.36 -17.13
C LYS A 570 -27.87 6.53 -15.71
N ASN A 571 -29.18 6.65 -15.57
CA ASN A 571 -29.83 6.70 -14.26
C ASN A 571 -29.98 5.27 -13.76
N ILE A 572 -29.15 4.88 -12.79
CA ILE A 572 -29.05 3.52 -12.28
C ILE A 572 -29.15 3.59 -10.76
N ARG A 573 -30.10 2.86 -10.17
CA ARG A 573 -30.20 2.57 -8.75
C ARG A 573 -30.43 1.08 -8.56
N THR A 574 -29.40 0.36 -8.12
CA THR A 574 -29.41 -1.10 -7.99
C THR A 574 -28.29 -1.57 -7.05
N ILE A 575 -28.21 -2.88 -6.83
CA ILE A 575 -27.07 -3.51 -6.16
C ILE A 575 -25.88 -3.54 -7.12
N LEU A 576 -24.71 -3.11 -6.64
CA LEU A 576 -23.45 -3.15 -7.37
C LEU A 576 -22.50 -4.16 -6.72
N LEU A 577 -21.74 -4.86 -7.55
CA LEU A 577 -20.67 -5.78 -7.17
C LEU A 577 -19.33 -5.25 -7.68
N GLY A 578 -18.37 -5.11 -6.78
CA GLY A 578 -16.97 -4.83 -7.08
C GLY A 578 -16.13 -6.10 -7.02
N LYS A 579 -15.55 -6.50 -8.16
CA LYS A 579 -14.55 -7.57 -8.24
C LYS A 579 -13.12 -7.04 -8.14
N GLY A 580 -12.91 -5.74 -7.92
CA GLY A 580 -11.59 -5.11 -7.89
C GLY A 580 -11.34 -4.28 -9.16
N GLY A 581 -10.73 -3.11 -8.99
CA GLY A 581 -10.49 -2.12 -10.02
C GLY A 581 -11.78 -1.74 -10.73
N LYS A 582 -11.72 -1.75 -12.06
CA LYS A 582 -12.84 -1.38 -12.95
C LYS A 582 -13.81 -2.54 -13.21
N GLU A 583 -13.60 -3.72 -12.63
CA GLU A 583 -14.53 -4.85 -12.74
C GLU A 583 -15.75 -4.64 -11.82
N VAL A 584 -16.65 -3.75 -12.24
CA VAL A 584 -17.89 -3.43 -11.53
C VAL A 584 -19.10 -3.96 -12.31
N TYR A 585 -20.04 -4.57 -11.59
CA TYR A 585 -21.25 -5.17 -12.15
C TYR A 585 -22.48 -4.62 -11.43
N LYS A 586 -23.59 -4.51 -12.16
CA LYS A 586 -24.90 -4.15 -11.64
C LYS A 586 -25.81 -5.36 -11.65
N PHE A 587 -26.61 -5.51 -10.60
CA PHE A 587 -27.59 -6.58 -10.52
C PHE A 587 -28.84 -6.23 -11.36
N ASP A 588 -29.27 -7.14 -12.22
CA ASP A 588 -30.55 -7.05 -12.94
C ASP A 588 -31.60 -7.93 -12.25
N PRO A 589 -32.59 -7.34 -11.54
CA PRO A 589 -33.61 -8.10 -10.84
C PRO A 589 -34.54 -8.87 -11.79
N LYS A 590 -34.64 -8.49 -13.08
CA LYS A 590 -35.48 -9.21 -14.05
C LYS A 590 -34.87 -10.53 -14.48
N GLN A 591 -33.55 -10.52 -14.69
CA GLN A 591 -32.79 -11.71 -15.10
C GLN A 591 -32.21 -12.47 -13.91
N CYS A 592 -32.26 -11.90 -12.71
CA CYS A 592 -31.60 -12.42 -11.50
C CYS A 592 -30.11 -12.69 -11.72
N SER A 593 -29.44 -11.80 -12.47
CA SER A 593 -28.05 -11.98 -12.91
C SER A 593 -27.26 -10.68 -12.80
N TRP A 594 -25.92 -10.80 -12.91
CA TRP A 594 -25.01 -9.66 -12.89
C TRP A 594 -24.65 -9.21 -14.30
N LEU A 595 -24.86 -7.93 -14.59
CA LEU A 595 -24.50 -7.30 -15.86
C LEU A 595 -23.28 -6.38 -15.66
N PRO A 596 -22.30 -6.36 -16.58
CA PRO A 596 -21.19 -5.40 -16.50
C PRO A 596 -21.67 -3.94 -16.46
N MET A 597 -21.03 -3.13 -15.63
CA MET A 597 -21.30 -1.70 -15.52
C MET A 597 -20.52 -0.95 -16.61
N THR A 598 -21.17 -0.65 -17.75
CA THR A 598 -20.52 -0.03 -18.92
C THR A 598 -20.87 1.44 -19.11
N GLU A 599 -21.95 1.91 -18.48
CA GLU A 599 -22.44 3.28 -18.68
C GLU A 599 -21.59 4.36 -17.97
N VAL A 600 -20.86 3.95 -16.92
CA VAL A 600 -20.05 4.80 -16.05
C VAL A 600 -18.83 4.01 -15.55
N ALA A 601 -17.65 4.62 -15.59
CA ALA A 601 -16.43 4.02 -15.05
C ALA A 601 -16.40 4.18 -13.52
N ILE A 602 -16.44 3.06 -12.80
CA ILE A 602 -16.40 2.99 -11.34
C ILE A 602 -15.23 2.10 -10.94
N GLU A 603 -14.47 2.50 -9.93
CA GLU A 603 -13.47 1.64 -9.28
C GLU A 603 -13.99 1.21 -7.91
N LEU A 604 -14.06 -0.10 -7.65
CA LEU A 604 -14.44 -0.65 -6.35
C LEU A 604 -13.46 -1.76 -5.94
N PRO A 605 -13.00 -1.77 -4.68
CA PRO A 605 -12.24 -2.89 -4.11
C PRO A 605 -12.95 -4.22 -4.31
N GLN A 606 -12.17 -5.27 -4.47
CA GLN A 606 -12.68 -6.64 -4.53
C GLN A 606 -13.51 -6.99 -3.29
N GLY A 607 -14.52 -7.84 -3.45
CA GLY A 607 -15.36 -8.27 -2.34
C GLY A 607 -16.36 -7.20 -1.86
N THR A 608 -16.70 -6.23 -2.72
CA THR A 608 -17.65 -5.15 -2.38
C THR A 608 -19.04 -5.44 -2.95
N ILE A 609 -20.07 -5.34 -2.12
CA ILE A 609 -21.49 -5.38 -2.52
C ILE A 609 -22.23 -4.25 -1.82
N ILE A 610 -22.78 -3.31 -2.61
CA ILE A 610 -23.43 -2.10 -2.11
C ILE A 610 -24.75 -1.85 -2.84
N TYR A 611 -25.71 -1.24 -2.16
CA TYR A 611 -26.88 -0.65 -2.80
C TYR A 611 -26.60 0.82 -3.07
N GLY A 612 -26.64 1.25 -4.32
CA GLY A 612 -26.28 2.62 -4.69
C GLY A 612 -26.99 3.13 -5.92
N GLU A 613 -26.80 4.41 -6.20
CA GLU A 613 -27.28 5.05 -7.42
C GLU A 613 -26.26 5.98 -8.06
N ILE A 614 -26.34 6.16 -9.38
CA ILE A 614 -25.55 7.18 -10.10
C ILE A 614 -26.30 8.50 -10.08
N VAL A 615 -25.76 9.50 -9.40
CA VAL A 615 -26.36 10.84 -9.27
C VAL A 615 -25.66 11.82 -10.21
N ARG A 616 -26.46 12.68 -10.83
CA ARG A 616 -25.98 13.83 -11.61
C ARG A 616 -25.77 15.02 -10.69
N GLU A 617 -24.54 15.20 -10.23
CA GLU A 617 -24.09 16.39 -9.51
C GLU A 617 -23.88 17.55 -10.50
N LEU A 618 -24.27 18.75 -10.08
CA LEU A 618 -24.17 19.98 -10.84
C LEU A 618 -23.23 20.94 -10.12
N GLN A 619 -22.34 21.56 -10.88
CA GLN A 619 -21.46 22.63 -10.41
C GLN A 619 -21.77 23.91 -11.21
N GLY A 620 -21.85 25.06 -10.53
CA GLY A 620 -22.25 26.34 -11.13
C GLY A 620 -23.76 26.46 -11.36
N GLN A 621 -24.21 27.55 -11.98
CA GLN A 621 -25.63 27.84 -12.23
C GLN A 621 -25.88 28.37 -13.65
N GLY A 622 -27.09 28.16 -14.18
CA GLY A 622 -27.47 28.60 -15.51
C GLY A 622 -26.57 28.03 -16.62
N LYS A 623 -26.04 28.90 -17.50
CA LYS A 623 -25.27 28.47 -18.67
C LYS A 623 -23.90 27.88 -18.33
N SER A 624 -23.32 28.20 -17.17
CA SER A 624 -22.01 27.69 -16.73
C SER A 624 -22.08 26.36 -15.99
N GLN A 625 -23.23 25.67 -16.04
CA GLN A 625 -23.40 24.39 -15.35
C GLN A 625 -22.58 23.27 -15.97
N ILE A 626 -21.81 22.61 -15.11
CA ILE A 626 -21.07 21.39 -15.41
C ILE A 626 -21.79 20.22 -14.73
N VAL A 627 -21.98 19.13 -15.48
CA VAL A 627 -22.61 17.90 -14.98
C VAL A 627 -21.53 16.89 -14.68
N ILE A 628 -21.53 16.35 -13.47
CA ILE A 628 -20.59 15.34 -12.98
C ILE A 628 -21.41 14.15 -12.50
N ASN A 629 -21.12 12.95 -13.01
CA ASN A 629 -21.76 11.73 -12.52
C ASN A 629 -20.98 11.21 -11.31
N THR A 630 -21.69 10.82 -10.25
CA THR A 630 -21.10 10.36 -9.00
C THR A 630 -21.89 9.17 -8.46
N LEU A 631 -21.21 8.14 -7.96
CA LEU A 631 -21.88 7.02 -7.30
C LEU A 631 -22.27 7.43 -5.87
N HIS A 632 -23.55 7.38 -5.54
CA HIS A 632 -24.07 7.59 -4.19
C HIS A 632 -24.50 6.25 -3.58
N ILE A 633 -23.79 5.80 -2.56
CA ILE A 633 -24.13 4.62 -1.75
C ILE A 633 -25.35 4.95 -0.88
N ILE A 634 -26.37 4.10 -0.96
CA ILE A 634 -27.62 4.17 -0.20
C ILE A 634 -27.55 3.26 1.04
N ASP A 635 -26.94 2.07 0.93
CA ASP A 635 -26.68 1.12 2.03
C ASP A 635 -25.59 0.12 1.57
N GLY A 636 -24.98 -0.61 2.49
CA GLY A 636 -23.87 -1.55 2.21
C GLY A 636 -24.10 -2.95 2.78
N LEU A 637 -23.63 -3.96 2.05
CA LEU A 637 -23.69 -5.37 2.48
C LEU A 637 -22.29 -5.88 2.79
N LEU A 638 -21.39 -5.76 1.81
CA LEU A 638 -19.98 -6.13 1.91
C LEU A 638 -19.11 -4.95 1.46
N LEU A 639 -18.10 -4.59 2.23
CA LEU A 639 -17.14 -3.54 1.88
C LEU A 639 -15.75 -4.13 1.89
N GLY A 640 -15.12 -4.29 0.71
CA GLY A 640 -13.79 -4.88 0.59
C GLY A 640 -13.62 -6.23 1.29
N GLY A 641 -14.65 -7.10 1.25
CA GLY A 641 -14.68 -8.40 1.93
C GLY A 641 -15.21 -8.39 3.37
N GLU A 642 -15.39 -7.23 3.99
CA GLU A 642 -16.00 -7.09 5.33
C GLU A 642 -17.53 -7.16 5.25
N ASN A 643 -18.15 -8.07 5.99
CA ASN A 643 -19.61 -8.19 6.04
C ASN A 643 -20.22 -7.27 7.12
N ILE A 644 -20.92 -6.23 6.67
CA ILE A 644 -21.58 -5.24 7.53
C ILE A 644 -23.10 -5.41 7.59
N ARG A 645 -23.67 -6.40 6.90
CA ARG A 645 -25.12 -6.63 6.72
C ARG A 645 -25.91 -6.70 8.03
N LYS A 646 -25.30 -7.31 9.05
CA LYS A 646 -25.89 -7.57 10.36
C LYS A 646 -25.79 -6.37 11.31
N LEU A 647 -25.08 -5.32 10.94
CA LEU A 647 -25.04 -4.08 11.73
C LEU A 647 -26.35 -3.30 11.55
N PRO A 648 -26.79 -2.51 12.55
CA PRO A 648 -27.88 -1.55 12.39
C PRO A 648 -27.65 -0.56 11.23
N LEU A 649 -28.73 -0.05 10.64
CA LEU A 649 -28.68 0.84 9.46
C LEU A 649 -27.70 2.01 9.64
N ARG A 650 -27.75 2.73 10.76
CA ARG A 650 -26.82 3.85 11.02
C ARG A 650 -25.36 3.44 11.04
N GLN A 651 -25.05 2.28 11.62
CA GLN A 651 -23.68 1.76 11.66
C GLN A 651 -23.21 1.33 10.26
N ARG A 652 -24.08 0.70 9.45
CA ARG A 652 -23.80 0.41 8.03
C ARG A 652 -23.52 1.69 7.24
N MET A 653 -24.34 2.73 7.44
CA MET A 653 -24.16 4.01 6.78
C MET A 653 -22.86 4.73 7.19
N ALA A 654 -22.47 4.65 8.46
CA ALA A 654 -21.17 5.17 8.91
C ALA A 654 -19.99 4.45 8.22
N ARG A 655 -20.08 3.11 8.07
CA ARG A 655 -19.09 2.33 7.30
C ARG A 655 -19.08 2.70 5.83
N CYS A 656 -20.23 2.91 5.20
CA CYS A 656 -20.31 3.38 3.81
C CYS A 656 -19.70 4.78 3.63
N GLN A 657 -19.85 5.68 4.61
CA GLN A 657 -19.23 7.00 4.59
C GLN A 657 -17.69 6.90 4.69
N GLN A 658 -17.19 6.08 5.60
CA GLN A 658 -15.75 5.79 5.75
C GLN A 658 -15.18 5.18 4.45
N PHE A 659 -15.88 4.21 3.86
CA PHE A 659 -15.50 3.56 2.60
C PHE A 659 -15.46 4.53 1.41
N ALA A 660 -16.50 5.37 1.28
CA ALA A 660 -16.53 6.42 0.26
C ALA A 660 -15.39 7.44 0.45
N LYS A 661 -15.07 7.82 1.70
CA LYS A 661 -13.94 8.71 2.02
C LYS A 661 -12.61 8.10 1.56
N ALA A 662 -12.42 6.78 1.71
CA ALA A 662 -11.18 6.11 1.29
C ALA A 662 -11.01 6.06 -0.23
N LEU A 663 -12.11 5.82 -0.96
CA LEU A 663 -12.09 5.68 -2.42
C LEU A 663 -12.05 7.00 -3.18
N ASN A 664 -12.50 8.09 -2.57
CA ASN A 664 -12.53 9.37 -3.26
C ASN A 664 -11.14 9.86 -3.67
N LYS A 665 -11.08 10.37 -4.89
CA LYS A 665 -9.93 11.00 -5.53
C LYS A 665 -10.37 12.36 -6.09
N PRO A 666 -9.53 13.41 -6.06
CA PRO A 666 -9.86 14.69 -6.70
C PRO A 666 -10.13 14.51 -8.19
N LEU A 667 -11.02 15.31 -8.77
CA LEU A 667 -11.28 15.23 -10.21
C LEU A 667 -10.11 15.77 -11.01
N LYS A 668 -9.44 14.90 -11.77
CA LYS A 668 -8.37 15.29 -12.70
C LYS A 668 -8.99 15.92 -13.96
N GLY A 669 -8.61 17.16 -14.31
CA GLY A 669 -8.88 17.76 -15.63
C GLY A 669 -10.28 18.36 -15.87
N ILE A 670 -10.89 19.06 -14.91
CA ILE A 670 -12.17 19.77 -15.15
C ILE A 670 -11.99 20.92 -16.19
N ASN A 671 -10.78 21.44 -16.33
CA ASN A 671 -10.40 22.41 -17.37
C ASN A 671 -9.15 21.87 -18.12
N ALA A 672 -9.28 21.67 -19.43
CA ALA A 672 -8.26 21.28 -20.41
C ALA A 672 -7.86 19.78 -20.50
N GLU A 673 -8.13 19.22 -21.69
CA GLU A 673 -7.44 18.14 -22.40
C GLU A 673 -6.86 16.96 -21.59
N CYS A 674 -7.67 15.90 -21.44
CA CYS A 674 -7.17 14.56 -21.12
C CYS A 674 -6.29 14.04 -22.27
N THR A 675 -4.97 14.18 -22.14
CA THR A 675 -3.98 13.63 -23.09
C THR A 675 -3.53 12.20 -22.78
N ASN A 676 -4.22 11.46 -21.89
CA ASN A 676 -4.02 10.03 -21.73
C ASN A 676 -5.38 9.34 -21.54
N GLY A 677 -5.80 8.52 -22.50
CA GLY A 677 -7.16 7.97 -22.68
C GLY A 677 -7.70 7.01 -21.60
N SER A 678 -7.47 7.26 -20.31
CA SER A 678 -8.23 6.62 -19.24
C SER A 678 -9.48 7.44 -18.93
N ALA A 679 -10.66 6.84 -19.09
CA ALA A 679 -11.92 7.44 -18.66
C ALA A 679 -11.82 7.83 -17.16
N VAL A 680 -12.14 9.08 -16.84
CA VAL A 680 -12.19 9.58 -15.46
C VAL A 680 -13.18 8.74 -14.66
N THR A 681 -12.70 8.06 -13.63
CA THR A 681 -13.55 7.27 -12.73
C THR A 681 -14.40 8.20 -11.88
N VAL A 682 -15.63 7.77 -11.59
CA VAL A 682 -16.54 8.60 -10.82
C VAL A 682 -16.16 8.64 -9.35
N GLN A 683 -16.36 9.80 -8.73
CA GLN A 683 -16.31 9.93 -7.29
C GLN A 683 -17.43 9.11 -6.63
N ILE A 684 -17.24 8.82 -5.35
CA ILE A 684 -18.14 7.97 -4.56
C ILE A 684 -18.55 8.74 -3.30
N ARG A 685 -19.83 8.78 -2.98
CA ARG A 685 -20.34 9.37 -1.73
C ARG A 685 -21.28 8.38 -1.07
N ALA A 686 -21.41 8.44 0.25
CA ALA A 686 -22.53 7.81 0.93
C ALA A 686 -23.60 8.87 1.21
N LYS A 687 -24.87 8.53 1.03
CA LYS A 687 -25.96 9.45 1.31
C LYS A 687 -26.03 9.78 2.80
N LYS A 688 -26.47 11.00 3.10
CA LYS A 688 -26.84 11.36 4.47
C LYS A 688 -28.20 10.76 4.80
N LEU A 689 -28.25 10.05 5.92
CA LEU A 689 -29.47 9.49 6.49
C LEU A 689 -30.16 10.56 7.35
N TYR A 690 -31.47 10.74 7.15
CA TYR A 690 -32.30 11.66 7.91
C TYR A 690 -33.37 10.89 8.68
N ASP A 691 -33.68 11.30 9.91
CA ASP A 691 -34.85 10.79 10.61
C ASP A 691 -36.14 11.28 9.93
N LEU A 692 -37.18 10.45 9.89
CA LEU A 692 -38.47 10.87 9.33
C LEU A 692 -39.04 12.11 10.04
N CYS A 693 -38.79 12.22 11.35
CA CYS A 693 -39.16 13.39 12.15
C CYS A 693 -38.47 14.69 11.68
N ASP A 694 -37.32 14.58 11.01
CA ASP A 694 -36.50 15.70 10.54
C ASP A 694 -36.83 16.14 9.10
N ILE A 695 -37.85 15.54 8.47
CA ILE A 695 -38.20 15.78 7.07
C ILE A 695 -38.49 17.26 6.78
N GLU A 696 -39.25 17.93 7.64
CA GLU A 696 -39.61 19.34 7.49
C GLU A 696 -38.52 20.26 8.02
N ASN A 697 -38.11 20.06 9.28
CA ASN A 697 -37.30 21.03 10.01
C ASN A 697 -35.81 20.99 9.64
N ILE A 698 -35.31 19.87 9.11
CA ILE A 698 -33.91 19.75 8.69
C ILE A 698 -33.81 19.57 7.19
N PHE A 699 -34.46 18.55 6.62
CA PHE A 699 -34.25 18.21 5.21
C PHE A 699 -34.80 19.28 4.27
N PHE A 700 -36.10 19.60 4.28
CA PHE A 700 -36.66 20.58 3.35
C PHE A 700 -36.10 21.99 3.58
N LYS A 701 -35.79 22.39 4.83
CA LYS A 701 -35.11 23.66 5.13
C LYS A 701 -33.66 23.71 4.62
N SER A 702 -33.01 22.56 4.43
CA SER A 702 -31.63 22.49 3.89
C SER A 702 -31.55 22.59 2.37
N LEU A 703 -32.68 22.48 1.66
CA LEU A 703 -32.70 22.60 0.21
C LEU A 703 -32.61 24.06 -0.21
N GLU A 704 -31.78 24.35 -1.21
CA GLU A 704 -31.57 25.70 -1.74
C GLU A 704 -32.13 25.77 -3.17
N THR A 705 -32.61 26.93 -3.60
CA THR A 705 -33.09 27.13 -4.98
C THR A 705 -31.92 27.36 -5.92
N TYR A 706 -31.84 26.57 -6.99
CA TYR A 706 -30.79 26.68 -8.02
C TYR A 706 -31.39 26.95 -9.40
N ASN A 707 -30.73 27.83 -10.17
CA ASN A 707 -31.05 28.07 -11.57
C ASN A 707 -30.41 27.00 -12.45
N LEU A 708 -31.23 26.16 -13.09
CA LEU A 708 -30.77 25.12 -14.01
C LEU A 708 -30.44 25.69 -15.40
N LYS A 709 -29.62 24.97 -16.17
CA LYS A 709 -29.29 25.34 -17.56
C LYS A 709 -30.52 25.40 -18.45
N THR A 710 -31.51 24.54 -18.18
CA THR A 710 -32.79 24.50 -18.87
C THR A 710 -33.92 24.31 -17.85
N GLY A 711 -35.07 24.93 -18.12
CA GLY A 711 -36.26 24.83 -17.27
C GLY A 711 -36.28 25.80 -16.08
N PRO A 712 -37.33 25.74 -15.25
CA PRO A 712 -37.48 26.62 -14.10
C PRO A 712 -36.47 26.30 -12.99
N PRO A 713 -36.22 27.24 -12.07
CA PRO A 713 -35.44 26.98 -10.87
C PRO A 713 -36.00 25.80 -10.08
N ARG A 714 -35.12 25.01 -9.44
CA ARG A 714 -35.51 23.85 -8.64
C ARG A 714 -34.79 23.84 -7.29
N LEU A 715 -35.43 23.22 -6.30
CA LEU A 715 -34.79 22.90 -5.03
C LEU A 715 -33.69 21.84 -5.26
N GLY A 716 -32.48 22.19 -4.85
CA GLY A 716 -31.30 21.34 -4.93
C GLY A 716 -30.76 21.00 -3.54
N TYR A 717 -30.22 19.80 -3.43
CA TYR A 717 -29.49 19.34 -2.27
C TYR A 717 -28.01 19.68 -2.43
N ARG A 718 -27.50 20.56 -1.58
CA ARG A 718 -26.10 20.99 -1.60
C ARG A 718 -25.18 19.90 -1.08
N LEU A 719 -24.13 19.63 -1.84
CA LEU A 719 -23.06 18.70 -1.53
C LEU A 719 -21.79 19.50 -1.27
N ARG A 720 -21.43 19.58 0.02
CA ARG A 720 -20.14 20.16 0.41
C ARG A 720 -19.03 19.18 0.05
N ASN A 721 -17.97 19.69 -0.55
CA ASN A 721 -16.80 18.90 -0.89
C ASN A 721 -15.57 19.59 -0.31
N VAL A 722 -14.73 18.82 0.39
CA VAL A 722 -13.49 19.36 1.00
C VAL A 722 -12.43 19.56 -0.08
N ILE A 723 -12.49 18.73 -1.12
CA ILE A 723 -11.45 18.59 -2.14
C ILE A 723 -11.74 19.42 -3.38
N ASP A 724 -13.01 19.43 -3.83
CA ASP A 724 -13.43 20.16 -5.03
C ASP A 724 -14.40 21.29 -4.65
N ALA A 725 -14.74 22.14 -5.63
CA ALA A 725 -15.82 23.10 -5.46
C ALA A 725 -17.14 22.42 -5.06
N ASP A 726 -17.93 23.14 -4.27
CA ASP A 726 -19.28 22.73 -3.88
C ASP A 726 -20.14 22.39 -5.10
N ARG A 727 -20.95 21.34 -4.95
CA ARG A 727 -21.88 20.87 -5.97
C ARG A 727 -23.27 20.76 -5.39
N PHE A 728 -24.25 20.47 -6.21
CA PHE A 728 -25.59 20.12 -5.76
C PHE A 728 -26.22 19.09 -6.69
N TYR A 729 -27.29 18.43 -6.26
CA TYR A 729 -28.14 17.66 -7.17
C TYR A 729 -29.60 17.94 -6.87
N VAL A 730 -30.46 17.75 -7.87
CA VAL A 730 -31.92 17.92 -7.71
C VAL A 730 -32.51 16.57 -7.27
N PRO A 731 -33.12 16.47 -6.07
CA PRO A 731 -33.80 15.25 -5.68
C PRO A 731 -35.09 15.04 -6.50
N TYR A 732 -35.44 13.77 -6.74
CA TYR A 732 -36.67 13.36 -7.44
C TYR A 732 -37.60 12.53 -6.54
N GLY A 733 -37.27 12.40 -5.26
CA GLY A 733 -38.05 11.65 -4.30
C GLY A 733 -37.25 11.29 -3.06
N LEU A 734 -37.94 10.71 -2.08
CA LEU A 734 -37.35 10.21 -0.84
C LEU A 734 -37.54 8.70 -0.77
N LEU A 735 -36.47 7.99 -0.44
CA LEU A 735 -36.51 6.57 -0.13
C LEU A 735 -36.47 6.39 1.39
N PHE A 736 -37.58 5.92 1.96
CA PHE A 736 -37.71 5.63 3.38
C PHE A 736 -37.21 4.22 3.67
N LEU A 737 -36.45 4.11 4.75
CA LEU A 737 -35.75 2.90 5.22
C LEU A 737 -36.14 2.66 6.68
N LYS A 738 -36.68 1.48 6.99
CA LYS A 738 -37.06 1.14 8.37
C LYS A 738 -35.82 0.67 9.13
N GLU A 739 -35.49 1.34 10.22
CA GLU A 739 -34.36 1.03 11.10
C GLU A 739 -34.72 -0.02 12.16
N ILE A 740 -36.00 -0.16 12.48
CA ILE A 740 -36.50 -1.10 13.50
C ILE A 740 -37.06 -2.36 12.85
N LYS A 741 -36.81 -3.52 13.47
CA LYS A 741 -37.31 -4.80 12.96
C LYS A 741 -38.84 -4.80 12.74
N PRO A 742 -39.35 -5.63 11.81
CA PRO A 742 -40.78 -5.68 11.53
C PRO A 742 -41.66 -5.99 12.74
N ASP A 743 -41.15 -6.76 13.72
CA ASP A 743 -41.89 -7.20 14.90
C ASP A 743 -41.97 -6.17 16.03
N TYR A 744 -41.26 -5.04 15.91
CA TYR A 744 -41.19 -3.98 16.91
C TYR A 744 -41.67 -2.62 16.38
N LEU A 745 -42.13 -1.79 17.31
CA LEU A 745 -42.40 -0.36 17.14
C LEU A 745 -41.64 0.41 18.23
N LYS A 746 -40.80 1.37 17.83
CA LYS A 746 -40.16 2.31 18.74
C LYS A 746 -41.13 3.44 19.05
N SER A 747 -41.25 3.82 20.32
CA SER A 747 -42.15 4.90 20.74
C SER A 747 -41.55 5.67 21.91
N LEU A 748 -41.87 6.95 22.03
CA LEU A 748 -41.40 7.79 23.13
C LEU A 748 -42.42 7.79 24.27
N SER A 749 -41.99 7.44 25.48
CA SER A 749 -42.84 7.54 26.65
C SER A 749 -42.92 8.99 27.12
N THR A 750 -44.11 9.59 27.08
CA THR A 750 -44.31 10.97 27.58
C THR A 750 -44.11 11.10 29.08
N LYS A 751 -44.33 10.03 29.85
CA LYS A 751 -44.16 10.01 31.30
C LYS A 751 -42.68 10.01 31.72
N TRP A 752 -41.84 9.27 31.00
CA TRP A 752 -40.43 9.06 31.37
C TRP A 752 -39.46 9.79 30.45
N ASN A 753 -39.95 10.37 29.35
CA ASN A 753 -39.15 10.96 28.28
C ASN A 753 -38.05 10.00 27.75
N MET A 754 -38.38 8.70 27.65
CA MET A 754 -37.47 7.66 27.16
C MET A 754 -38.12 6.84 26.06
N PHE A 755 -37.31 6.39 25.10
CA PHE A 755 -37.76 5.47 24.07
C PHE A 755 -37.98 4.07 24.65
N TYR A 756 -39.06 3.43 24.23
CA TYR A 756 -39.34 2.03 24.49
C TYR A 756 -39.73 1.33 23.18
N TYR A 757 -39.65 0.00 23.21
CA TYR A 757 -39.85 -0.88 22.07
C TYR A 757 -41.01 -1.81 22.37
N TYR A 758 -42.09 -1.64 21.60
CA TYR A 758 -43.29 -2.43 21.70
C TYR A 758 -43.26 -3.59 20.71
N HIS A 759 -43.32 -4.81 21.21
CA HIS A 759 -43.38 -6.00 20.39
C HIS A 759 -44.82 -6.23 19.91
N ILE A 760 -45.04 -6.21 18.60
CA ILE A 760 -46.37 -6.18 17.97
C ILE A 760 -47.16 -7.46 18.26
N LYS A 761 -46.50 -8.63 18.21
CA LYS A 761 -47.13 -9.95 18.46
C LYS A 761 -47.41 -10.23 19.93
N THR A 762 -46.40 -10.08 20.81
CA THR A 762 -46.53 -10.39 22.25
C THR A 762 -47.22 -9.30 23.05
N LYS A 763 -47.38 -8.10 22.47
CA LYS A 763 -47.98 -6.92 23.11
C LYS A 763 -47.20 -6.40 24.32
N VAL A 764 -45.91 -6.74 24.42
CA VAL A 764 -45.03 -6.33 25.52
C VAL A 764 -44.18 -5.12 25.11
N SER A 765 -44.08 -4.13 26.00
CA SER A 765 -43.15 -3.00 25.87
C SER A 765 -41.91 -3.22 26.74
N LYS A 766 -40.74 -2.94 26.20
CA LYS A 766 -39.46 -2.95 26.93
C LYS A 766 -38.65 -1.69 26.65
N TYR A 767 -37.93 -1.19 27.65
CA TYR A 767 -36.91 -0.16 27.51
C TYR A 767 -35.56 -0.77 27.08
N PRO A 768 -34.65 0.00 26.46
CA PRO A 768 -33.35 -0.50 26.01
C PRO A 768 -32.58 -1.30 27.06
N GLU A 769 -32.53 -0.84 28.32
CA GLU A 769 -31.83 -1.56 29.40
C GLU A 769 -32.45 -2.91 29.79
N GLN A 770 -33.65 -3.23 29.31
CA GLN A 770 -34.37 -4.48 29.62
C GLN A 770 -34.15 -5.58 28.58
N PHE A 771 -33.37 -5.31 27.54
CA PHE A 771 -32.95 -6.29 26.56
C PHE A 771 -31.57 -6.85 26.93
N GLU A 772 -31.35 -8.13 26.65
CA GLU A 772 -30.01 -8.72 26.82
C GLU A 772 -29.07 -8.17 25.76
N ASN A 773 -29.57 -7.99 24.53
CA ASN A 773 -28.89 -7.27 23.47
C ASN A 773 -29.89 -6.46 22.65
N HIS A 774 -30.16 -5.24 23.14
CA HIS A 774 -31.11 -4.31 22.54
C HIS A 774 -30.93 -4.14 21.02
N GLU A 775 -29.70 -3.93 20.54
CA GLU A 775 -29.46 -3.70 19.11
C GLU A 775 -29.77 -4.96 18.29
N ALA A 776 -29.23 -6.11 18.69
CA ALA A 776 -29.43 -7.35 17.97
C ALA A 776 -30.89 -7.80 17.98
N GLU A 777 -31.65 -7.49 19.03
CA GLU A 777 -33.05 -7.89 19.16
C GLU A 777 -34.00 -6.96 18.38
N THR A 778 -33.75 -5.65 18.38
CA THR A 778 -34.73 -4.64 17.91
C THR A 778 -34.37 -3.95 16.59
N MET A 779 -33.08 -3.89 16.20
CA MET A 779 -32.64 -3.15 15.02
C MET A 779 -32.66 -4.00 13.77
N ALA A 780 -33.08 -3.40 12.65
CA ALA A 780 -33.22 -4.05 11.36
C ALA A 780 -31.86 -4.30 10.69
N MET A 781 -31.66 -5.52 10.23
CA MET A 781 -30.57 -5.88 9.33
C MET A 781 -30.84 -5.35 7.91
N PHE A 782 -29.85 -5.48 7.03
CA PHE A 782 -29.96 -5.03 5.64
C PHE A 782 -31.22 -5.56 4.94
N GLU A 783 -31.51 -6.86 5.04
CA GLU A 783 -32.63 -7.48 4.33
C GLU A 783 -33.98 -6.92 4.78
N GLU A 784 -34.14 -6.73 6.08
CA GLU A 784 -35.35 -6.19 6.67
C GLU A 784 -35.54 -4.73 6.26
N THR A 785 -34.44 -3.96 6.24
CA THR A 785 -34.41 -2.56 5.78
C THR A 785 -34.75 -2.48 4.28
N PHE A 786 -34.09 -3.30 3.47
CA PHE A 786 -34.24 -3.33 2.03
C PHE A 786 -35.65 -3.78 1.63
N HIS A 787 -36.18 -4.84 2.25
CA HIS A 787 -37.52 -5.35 2.00
C HIS A 787 -38.63 -4.33 2.32
N SER A 788 -38.48 -3.58 3.41
CA SER A 788 -39.50 -2.66 3.90
C SER A 788 -39.50 -1.28 3.24
N ARG A 789 -38.53 -1.00 2.35
CA ARG A 789 -38.33 0.33 1.77
C ARG A 789 -39.56 0.88 1.05
N LEU A 790 -39.84 2.17 1.28
CA LEU A 790 -40.94 2.92 0.65
C LEU A 790 -40.37 4.07 -0.17
N LEU A 791 -40.82 4.23 -1.42
CA LEU A 791 -40.41 5.31 -2.30
C LEU A 791 -41.53 6.33 -2.46
N TRP A 792 -41.30 7.56 -2.01
CA TRP A 792 -42.10 8.71 -2.38
C TRP A 792 -41.44 9.41 -3.57
N LYS A 793 -41.95 9.13 -4.78
CA LYS A 793 -41.48 9.71 -6.04
C LYS A 793 -42.20 11.03 -6.29
N TRP A 794 -41.45 12.06 -6.68
CA TRP A 794 -42.01 13.36 -7.07
C TRP A 794 -42.32 13.36 -8.56
N GLU A 795 -43.59 13.12 -8.89
CA GLU A 795 -44.10 13.07 -10.26
C GLU A 795 -44.47 14.47 -10.75
N ILE A 796 -44.93 15.34 -9.85
CA ILE A 796 -45.25 16.75 -10.13
C ILE A 796 -44.58 17.68 -9.12
N LEU A 797 -44.19 18.88 -9.57
CA LEU A 797 -43.47 19.85 -8.73
C LEU A 797 -44.28 20.33 -7.53
N THR A 798 -45.62 20.31 -7.61
CA THR A 798 -46.50 20.75 -6.54
C THR A 798 -46.51 19.80 -5.34
N GLN A 799 -46.13 18.53 -5.49
CA GLN A 799 -46.11 17.55 -4.39
C GLN A 799 -45.18 17.94 -3.24
N VAL A 800 -44.14 18.74 -3.52
CA VAL A 800 -43.15 19.20 -2.53
C VAL A 800 -43.40 20.60 -2.01
N ASN A 801 -44.45 21.26 -2.48
CA ASN A 801 -44.84 22.58 -1.99
C ASN A 801 -45.48 22.44 -0.60
N PRO A 802 -45.12 23.30 0.37
CA PRO A 802 -45.65 23.21 1.73
C PRO A 802 -47.14 23.57 1.84
N ASP A 803 -47.67 24.34 0.86
CA ASP A 803 -48.98 25.00 0.95
C ASP A 803 -50.00 24.50 -0.09
N VAL A 804 -49.67 23.49 -0.91
CA VAL A 804 -50.59 23.01 -1.96
C VAL A 804 -51.51 21.92 -1.44
N THR A 805 -52.82 22.21 -1.44
CA THR A 805 -53.90 21.26 -1.10
C THR A 805 -54.92 21.02 -2.23
N GLU A 806 -54.85 21.79 -3.32
CA GLU A 806 -55.84 21.78 -4.41
C GLU A 806 -55.27 21.15 -5.70
N ASP A 807 -56.14 20.46 -6.46
CA ASP A 807 -55.82 19.61 -7.64
C ASP A 807 -54.88 18.43 -7.38
N ARG A 808 -55.21 17.59 -6.38
CA ARG A 808 -54.48 16.33 -6.11
C ARG A 808 -55.31 15.09 -6.43
N SER A 809 -54.66 14.06 -6.98
CA SER A 809 -55.26 12.72 -7.10
C SER A 809 -55.52 12.15 -5.69
N SER A 810 -56.59 11.36 -5.52
CA SER A 810 -56.91 10.70 -4.25
C SER A 810 -55.76 9.85 -3.70
N ASP A 811 -54.89 9.36 -4.59
CA ASP A 811 -53.80 8.42 -4.31
C ASP A 811 -52.42 9.12 -4.34
N SER A 812 -52.39 10.45 -4.27
CA SER A 812 -51.15 11.23 -4.29
C SER A 812 -50.77 11.74 -2.90
N VAL A 813 -49.55 11.42 -2.47
CA VAL A 813 -48.96 11.89 -1.22
C VAL A 813 -48.19 13.18 -1.47
N CYS A 814 -48.44 14.18 -0.64
CA CYS A 814 -47.82 15.51 -0.69
C CYS A 814 -47.06 15.83 0.60
N ARG A 815 -46.18 16.83 0.54
CA ARG A 815 -45.44 17.35 1.69
C ARG A 815 -46.36 17.78 2.84
N ALA A 816 -47.53 18.36 2.53
CA ALA A 816 -48.52 18.75 3.52
C ALA A 816 -49.01 17.56 4.38
N ASP A 817 -49.12 16.36 3.80
CA ASP A 817 -49.56 15.16 4.53
C ASP A 817 -48.52 14.76 5.59
N PHE A 818 -47.22 14.86 5.29
CA PHE A 818 -46.14 14.62 6.26
C PHE A 818 -46.18 15.63 7.41
N LYS A 819 -46.37 16.91 7.09
CA LYS A 819 -46.49 17.99 8.09
C LYS A 819 -47.67 17.73 9.03
N GLN A 820 -48.85 17.39 8.47
CA GLN A 820 -50.04 17.06 9.25
C GLN A 820 -49.83 15.80 10.12
N TYR A 821 -49.27 14.74 9.54
CA TYR A 821 -48.98 13.49 10.24
C TYR A 821 -48.08 13.71 11.45
N LEU A 822 -46.96 14.44 11.28
CA LEU A 822 -46.01 14.70 12.35
C LEU A 822 -46.61 15.60 13.44
N GLN A 823 -47.29 16.68 13.05
CA GLN A 823 -47.94 17.59 14.02
C GLN A 823 -49.00 16.90 14.86
N THR A 824 -49.83 16.06 14.24
CA THR A 824 -50.93 15.36 14.92
C THR A 824 -50.44 14.29 15.89
N ASN A 825 -49.35 13.57 15.55
CA ASN A 825 -48.92 12.39 16.30
C ASN A 825 -47.73 12.63 17.25
N TYR A 826 -46.91 13.65 17.00
CA TYR A 826 -45.66 13.90 17.76
C TYR A 826 -45.55 15.35 18.29
N GLY A 827 -46.57 16.18 18.06
CA GLY A 827 -46.67 17.55 18.57
C GLY A 827 -45.73 18.55 17.90
N GLN A 828 -45.80 19.82 18.33
CA GLN A 828 -44.82 20.86 17.95
C GLN A 828 -43.44 20.66 18.59
N SER A 829 -43.28 19.68 19.48
CA SER A 829 -42.05 19.41 20.26
C SER A 829 -40.94 18.66 19.49
N VAL A 830 -41.10 18.45 18.18
CA VAL A 830 -40.00 18.15 17.24
C VAL A 830 -39.48 19.45 16.57
N ASN A 831 -39.72 20.61 17.21
CA ASN A 831 -39.26 21.92 16.76
C ASN A 831 -37.76 22.10 16.93
#